data_AF-A0A1J8P9G5-F1
#
_entry.id   AF-A0A1J8P9G5-F1
#
_cell.length_a   1.000
_cell.length_b   1.000
_cell.length_c   1.000
_cell.angle_alpha   90.00
_cell.angle_beta   90.00
_cell.angle_gamma   90.00
#
_symmetry.space_group_name_H-M   'P 1'
#
loop_
_entity.id
_entity.type
_entity.pdbx_description
1 polymer ?
#
loop_
_entity_poly.entity_id
_entity_poly.type
_entity_poly.pdbx_seq_one_letter_code
_entity_poly.pdbx_strand_id
1 'polypeptide(L)'
;MVTMLANWCKKLMQKGGRVKSKLVASTAERYLSTIARPLVAHSQVFGDVQAASADEWEALYENVLNSAKTPASRAKMRNRLHDFHHFLVDTLAIPHIDLESATAEKQRVDVNIVTPAEFRRALALIDASQQPERFRTMQKLALILGYRLGIRRSECAGLQIKDIAYLFDDDAFEGEVIIRSNEYRKGKSYSATRRLPLWLLMPEERKELIHWVKRRQGEITTQQVTKQLLFCRSGNGRLLLEDKALFKPIQTALKTVSGDNTLRYHHLRHSFVTFTLLRLLEQVNGELLPRAWVLDDHRNIAIPNTDADISALAGLAPQDMPSRKRLWQLALWAGHASPDETLSSYTHSLDWILGQALRERFNPTLNIDQQFALLNFPTKTALSSWRNRRGLKGQTQAGVLLQYMQDEWQPYLADDPLEQEWQPYQPPTENPLDNPLEASFDWPEATTIYQSLRLVEQQEMHGIPFGDAIHRTASRFVLDPGQLSLWLEHGEALMQRKTRRTNQLFSREDNRNDRSRHVASQRIYMPELQRCMAPPIKPPVLRETGQFFHRLLDWHQSQPDIAEESLMTLRNHMQRSTGQIELPNADAINSVRELLRPLRCFKHVYLVVEAEVAAKEKSIKRYWSNATDIPHNRIELIPTPSPSGRTRHWHGNANLKITRGHYQDRHQPLWEAVRFATFMTMLVLGLGDDEQQSVTSSLTNGGKETVGNQSALPSDDA
;
A
#
# COMPACT_ATOMS: atom_id res chain seq x y z
N MET A 1 -19.25 -17.73 10.36
CA MET A 1 -18.94 -17.27 11.74
C MET A 1 -18.98 -18.38 12.79
N VAL A 2 -20.12 -19.05 13.03
CA VAL A 2 -20.28 -20.07 14.09
C VAL A 2 -19.20 -21.16 14.05
N THR A 3 -18.90 -21.70 12.87
CA THR A 3 -17.83 -22.70 12.69
C THR A 3 -16.44 -22.19 13.11
N MET A 4 -16.14 -20.92 12.84
CA MET A 4 -14.86 -20.29 13.20
C MET A 4 -14.74 -20.11 14.71
N LEU A 5 -15.84 -19.71 15.37
CA LEU A 5 -15.94 -19.64 16.83
C LEU A 5 -15.79 -21.02 17.49
N ALA A 6 -16.40 -22.06 16.92
CA ALA A 6 -16.25 -23.43 17.40
C ALA A 6 -14.80 -23.93 17.28
N ASN A 7 -14.14 -23.66 16.15
CA ASN A 7 -12.73 -24.00 15.94
C ASN A 7 -11.81 -23.24 16.90
N TRP A 8 -12.10 -21.97 17.18
CA TRP A 8 -11.36 -21.19 18.18
C TRP A 8 -11.55 -21.75 19.59
N CYS A 9 -12.77 -22.12 19.97
CA CYS A 9 -13.05 -22.79 21.24
C CYS A 9 -12.25 -24.10 21.38
N LYS A 10 -12.24 -24.93 20.34
CA LYS A 10 -11.42 -26.16 20.28
C LYS A 10 -9.93 -25.85 20.46
N LYS A 11 -9.40 -24.79 19.81
CA LYS A 11 -8.01 -24.35 20.02
C LYS A 11 -7.75 -23.93 21.46
N LEU A 12 -8.65 -23.16 22.07
CA LEU A 12 -8.50 -22.71 23.46
C LEU A 12 -8.46 -23.89 24.44
N MET A 13 -9.26 -24.92 24.21
CA MET A 13 -9.28 -26.13 25.05
C MET A 13 -8.04 -27.01 24.86
N GLN A 14 -7.50 -27.12 23.64
CA GLN A 14 -6.38 -28.01 23.33
C GLN A 14 -5.00 -27.38 23.58
N LYS A 15 -4.85 -26.10 23.24
CA LYS A 15 -3.56 -25.38 23.21
C LYS A 15 -3.51 -24.15 24.11
N GLY A 16 -4.60 -23.85 24.82
CA GLY A 16 -4.67 -22.72 25.73
C GLY A 16 -4.73 -21.33 25.05
N GLY A 17 -4.59 -20.29 25.88
CA GLY A 17 -4.60 -18.88 25.47
C GLY A 17 -3.18 -18.34 25.24
N ARG A 18 -3.03 -17.01 25.13
CA ARG A 18 -1.71 -16.35 25.02
C ARG A 18 -0.80 -16.59 26.22
N VAL A 19 -1.37 -16.61 27.42
CA VAL A 19 -0.60 -16.65 28.69
C VAL A 19 -0.48 -18.06 29.25
N LYS A 20 -1.52 -18.89 29.11
CA LYS A 20 -1.57 -20.24 29.69
C LYS A 20 -1.70 -21.28 28.60
N SER A 21 -0.81 -22.28 28.62
CA SER A 21 -0.77 -23.41 27.68
C SER A 21 -1.95 -24.39 27.83
N LYS A 22 -2.65 -24.38 28.97
CA LYS A 22 -3.91 -25.09 29.20
C LYS A 22 -4.93 -24.16 29.87
N LEU A 23 -6.13 -24.09 29.30
CA LEU A 23 -7.27 -23.36 29.86
C LEU A 23 -8.31 -24.34 30.40
N VAL A 24 -8.89 -24.01 31.56
CA VAL A 24 -10.06 -24.73 32.09
C VAL A 24 -11.28 -24.37 31.25
N ALA A 25 -12.20 -25.32 31.06
CA ALA A 25 -13.38 -25.18 30.19
C ALA A 25 -14.20 -23.91 30.47
N SER A 26 -14.42 -23.57 31.75
CA SER A 26 -15.12 -22.35 32.17
C SER A 26 -14.45 -21.05 31.70
N THR A 27 -13.12 -21.05 31.53
CA THR A 27 -12.40 -19.89 30.99
C THR A 27 -12.52 -19.81 29.48
N ALA A 28 -12.48 -20.93 28.77
CA ALA A 28 -12.73 -20.97 27.33
C ALA A 28 -14.17 -20.52 27.01
N GLU A 29 -15.15 -21.00 27.77
CA GLU A 29 -16.54 -20.58 27.68
C GLU A 29 -16.69 -19.07 27.88
N ARG A 30 -16.07 -18.52 28.94
CA ARG A 30 -16.08 -17.07 29.22
C ARG A 30 -15.45 -16.25 28.10
N TYR A 31 -14.36 -16.73 27.48
CA TYR A 31 -13.75 -16.04 26.35
C TYR A 31 -14.66 -16.04 25.13
N LEU A 32 -15.30 -17.17 24.86
CA LEU A 32 -16.23 -17.33 23.75
C LEU A 32 -17.47 -16.46 23.94
N SER A 33 -18.10 -16.50 25.13
CA SER A 33 -19.33 -15.76 25.44
C SER A 33 -19.16 -14.24 25.37
N THR A 34 -17.92 -13.75 25.58
CA THR A 34 -17.60 -12.31 25.47
C THR A 34 -17.82 -11.77 24.05
N ILE A 35 -17.58 -12.55 23.00
CA ILE A 35 -17.61 -12.06 21.60
C ILE A 35 -18.57 -12.81 20.69
N ALA A 36 -18.98 -14.04 21.04
CA ALA A 36 -19.70 -14.92 20.12
C ALA A 36 -21.08 -14.38 19.69
N ARG A 37 -21.91 -13.94 20.64
CA ARG A 37 -23.25 -13.42 20.31
C ARG A 37 -23.18 -12.18 19.42
N PRO A 38 -22.42 -11.12 19.77
CA PRO A 38 -22.25 -9.95 18.91
C PRO A 38 -21.66 -10.29 17.54
N LEU A 39 -20.62 -11.13 17.48
CA LEU A 39 -20.01 -11.53 16.20
C LEU A 39 -21.02 -12.24 15.30
N VAL A 40 -21.81 -13.16 15.84
CA VAL A 40 -22.84 -13.84 15.05
C VAL A 40 -23.87 -12.84 14.54
N ALA A 41 -24.38 -11.96 15.41
CA ALA A 41 -25.37 -10.96 15.05
C ALA A 41 -24.87 -10.00 13.95
N HIS A 42 -23.70 -9.38 14.13
CA HIS A 42 -23.16 -8.43 13.16
C HIS A 42 -22.57 -9.10 11.91
N SER A 43 -22.17 -10.38 11.99
CA SER A 43 -21.65 -11.11 10.82
C SER A 43 -22.71 -11.45 9.78
N GLN A 44 -24.00 -11.44 10.12
CA GLN A 44 -25.07 -11.73 9.14
C GLN A 44 -25.13 -10.73 7.99
N VAL A 45 -24.65 -9.50 8.22
CA VAL A 45 -24.52 -8.46 7.19
C VAL A 45 -23.40 -8.80 6.19
N PHE A 46 -22.44 -9.64 6.58
CA PHE A 46 -21.29 -10.04 5.79
C PHE A 46 -21.50 -11.47 5.27
N GLY A 47 -22.02 -11.62 4.04
CA GLY A 47 -22.36 -12.94 3.46
C GLY A 47 -21.31 -14.04 3.68
N ASP A 48 -20.18 -13.98 2.95
CA ASP A 48 -19.03 -14.83 3.25
C ASP A 48 -18.01 -14.06 4.09
N VAL A 49 -17.83 -14.52 5.33
CA VAL A 49 -16.89 -13.96 6.32
C VAL A 49 -15.46 -14.43 6.06
N GLN A 50 -15.25 -15.59 5.42
CA GLN A 50 -13.90 -16.09 5.11
C GLN A 50 -13.29 -15.34 3.92
N ALA A 51 -14.12 -14.89 2.98
CA ALA A 51 -13.71 -14.02 1.88
C ALA A 51 -13.71 -12.53 2.24
N ALA A 52 -13.95 -12.17 3.51
CA ALA A 52 -13.99 -10.79 3.94
C ALA A 52 -12.59 -10.14 3.91
N SER A 53 -12.53 -8.93 3.37
CA SER A 53 -11.35 -8.07 3.37
C SER A 53 -10.97 -7.58 4.77
N ALA A 54 -9.76 -7.03 4.92
CA ALA A 54 -9.30 -6.42 6.18
C ALA A 54 -10.30 -5.37 6.71
N ASP A 55 -10.81 -4.51 5.83
CA ASP A 55 -11.80 -3.48 6.18
C ASP A 55 -13.14 -4.06 6.66
N GLU A 56 -13.60 -5.16 6.05
CA GLU A 56 -14.83 -5.80 6.46
C GLU A 56 -14.67 -6.47 7.83
N TRP A 57 -13.47 -7.00 8.13
CA TRP A 57 -13.13 -7.48 9.47
C TRP A 57 -13.04 -6.35 10.49
N GLU A 58 -12.37 -5.24 10.15
CA GLU A 58 -12.30 -4.04 11.00
C GLU A 58 -13.69 -3.50 11.28
N ALA A 59 -14.53 -3.32 10.27
CA ALA A 59 -15.90 -2.83 10.42
C ALA A 59 -16.78 -3.79 11.24
N LEU A 60 -16.66 -5.10 11.02
CA LEU A 60 -17.36 -6.10 11.83
C LEU A 60 -16.94 -5.98 13.31
N TYR A 61 -15.65 -5.82 13.58
CA TYR A 61 -15.15 -5.70 14.94
C TYR A 61 -15.53 -4.39 15.60
N GLU A 62 -15.50 -3.26 14.89
CA GLU A 62 -16.00 -2.00 15.43
C GLU A 62 -17.50 -2.08 15.75
N ASN A 63 -18.32 -2.68 14.90
CA ASN A 63 -19.74 -2.92 15.20
C ASN A 63 -19.92 -3.77 16.47
N VAL A 64 -19.12 -4.83 16.62
CA VAL A 64 -19.13 -5.66 17.84
C VAL A 64 -18.69 -4.84 19.06
N LEU A 65 -17.64 -4.03 18.95
CA LEU A 65 -17.17 -3.19 20.04
C LEU A 65 -18.19 -2.10 20.42
N ASN A 66 -18.94 -1.57 19.44
CA ASN A 66 -19.98 -0.56 19.65
C ASN A 66 -21.20 -1.13 20.36
N SER A 67 -21.40 -2.45 20.33
CA SER A 67 -22.45 -3.13 21.10
C SER A 67 -22.16 -3.22 22.62
N ALA A 68 -20.95 -2.87 23.05
CA ALA A 68 -20.55 -2.95 24.44
C ALA A 68 -21.21 -1.86 25.31
N LYS A 69 -21.90 -2.26 26.37
CA LYS A 69 -22.61 -1.34 27.28
C LYS A 69 -21.71 -0.52 28.20
N THR A 70 -20.48 -1.00 28.45
CA THR A 70 -19.54 -0.34 29.37
C THR A 70 -18.13 -0.33 28.80
N PRO A 71 -17.31 0.68 29.16
CA PRO A 71 -15.90 0.75 28.76
C PRO A 71 -15.15 -0.56 29.11
N ALA A 72 -15.23 -1.01 30.36
CA ALA A 72 -14.58 -2.26 30.80
C ALA A 72 -15.01 -3.49 29.99
N SER A 73 -16.28 -3.57 29.57
CA SER A 73 -16.76 -4.63 28.67
C SER A 73 -16.16 -4.50 27.27
N ARG A 74 -16.12 -3.28 26.70
CA ARG A 74 -15.50 -3.00 25.39
C ARG A 74 -14.02 -3.39 25.37
N ALA A 75 -13.28 -3.13 26.45
CA ALA A 75 -11.87 -3.50 26.56
C ALA A 75 -11.68 -5.03 26.59
N LYS A 76 -12.50 -5.74 27.38
CA LYS A 76 -12.51 -7.21 27.40
C LYS A 76 -12.85 -7.78 26.02
N MET A 77 -13.86 -7.24 25.35
CA MET A 77 -14.25 -7.63 24.00
C MET A 77 -13.12 -7.41 23.00
N ARG A 78 -12.48 -6.24 22.98
CA ARG A 78 -11.33 -5.93 22.11
C ARG A 78 -10.19 -6.92 22.28
N ASN A 79 -9.81 -7.22 23.53
CA ASN A 79 -8.75 -8.19 23.79
C ASN A 79 -9.13 -9.62 23.33
N ARG A 80 -10.42 -9.99 23.41
CA ARG A 80 -10.91 -11.28 22.89
C ARG A 80 -11.00 -11.30 21.36
N LEU A 81 -11.42 -10.20 20.73
CA LEU A 81 -11.42 -10.05 19.27
C LEU A 81 -10.02 -10.12 18.71
N HIS A 82 -9.03 -9.49 19.35
CA HIS A 82 -7.63 -9.61 18.96
C HIS A 82 -7.16 -11.07 19.00
N ASP A 83 -7.40 -11.79 20.10
CA ASP A 83 -6.97 -13.19 20.22
C ASP A 83 -7.71 -14.11 19.24
N PHE A 84 -8.98 -13.81 18.95
CA PHE A 84 -9.75 -14.52 17.94
C PHE A 84 -9.21 -14.26 16.53
N HIS A 85 -8.99 -12.99 16.17
CA HIS A 85 -8.50 -12.62 14.85
C HIS A 85 -7.11 -13.18 14.56
N HIS A 86 -6.20 -13.13 15.54
CA HIS A 86 -4.87 -13.75 15.42
C HIS A 86 -4.98 -15.25 15.13
N PHE A 87 -5.89 -15.95 15.82
CA PHE A 87 -6.15 -17.36 15.53
C PHE A 87 -6.64 -17.59 14.10
N LEU A 88 -7.50 -16.72 13.57
CA LEU A 88 -8.02 -16.84 12.22
C LEU A 88 -6.93 -16.55 11.17
N VAL A 89 -6.07 -15.55 11.40
CA VAL A 89 -4.91 -15.27 10.53
C VAL A 89 -4.01 -16.50 10.46
N ASP A 90 -3.70 -17.11 11.61
CA ASP A 90 -2.83 -18.29 11.68
C ASP A 90 -3.43 -19.54 11.02
N THR A 91 -4.76 -19.72 11.10
CA THR A 91 -5.41 -20.99 10.72
C THR A 91 -6.15 -20.97 9.40
N LEU A 92 -6.66 -19.81 8.99
CA LEU A 92 -7.50 -19.63 7.81
C LEU A 92 -6.93 -18.60 6.82
N ALA A 93 -5.72 -18.08 7.08
CA ALA A 93 -5.03 -17.12 6.22
C ALA A 93 -5.91 -15.90 5.85
N ILE A 94 -6.77 -15.47 6.77
CA ILE A 94 -7.55 -14.24 6.58
C ILE A 94 -6.61 -13.01 6.61
N PRO A 95 -7.01 -11.85 6.04
CA PRO A 95 -6.19 -10.65 6.05
C PRO A 95 -5.81 -10.21 7.47
N HIS A 96 -4.55 -9.80 7.67
CA HIS A 96 -4.09 -9.23 8.94
C HIS A 96 -4.72 -7.85 9.17
N ILE A 97 -5.13 -7.57 10.40
CA ILE A 97 -5.59 -6.25 10.84
C ILE A 97 -4.85 -5.84 12.12
N ASP A 98 -4.51 -4.56 12.24
CA ASP A 98 -3.87 -4.01 13.44
C ASP A 98 -4.96 -3.62 14.47
N LEU A 99 -5.32 -4.54 15.35
CA LEU A 99 -6.12 -4.26 16.55
C LEU A 99 -5.19 -3.88 17.70
N GLU A 100 -5.11 -2.60 18.06
CA GLU A 100 -4.33 -2.18 19.24
C GLU A 100 -4.90 -2.79 20.53
N SER A 101 -4.04 -3.42 21.33
CA SER A 101 -4.39 -3.97 22.64
C SER A 101 -4.76 -2.84 23.60
N ALA A 102 -5.86 -3.00 24.34
CA ALA A 102 -6.28 -2.03 25.35
C ALA A 102 -5.28 -1.97 26.52
N THR A 103 -4.40 -0.97 26.56
CA THR A 103 -3.92 -0.45 27.85
C THR A 103 -5.05 0.38 28.48
N ALA A 104 -5.09 0.42 29.82
CA ALA A 104 -6.27 0.79 30.61
C ALA A 104 -6.64 2.30 30.60
N GLU A 105 -6.02 3.12 29.75
CA GLU A 105 -6.22 4.56 29.76
C GLU A 105 -7.31 5.00 28.78
N LYS A 106 -8.35 5.63 29.35
CA LYS A 106 -9.48 6.37 28.74
C LYS A 106 -9.92 5.88 27.35
N GLN A 107 -10.86 4.94 27.35
CA GLN A 107 -11.63 4.56 26.17
C GLN A 107 -12.50 5.71 25.67
N ARG A 108 -11.99 6.43 24.67
CA ARG A 108 -12.80 7.25 23.78
C ARG A 108 -13.55 6.33 22.80
N VAL A 109 -14.79 6.69 22.47
CA VAL A 109 -15.50 6.13 21.30
C VAL A 109 -14.63 6.44 20.07
N ASP A 110 -14.44 5.49 19.15
CA ASP A 110 -13.55 5.66 17.99
C ASP A 110 -14.22 6.56 16.94
N VAL A 111 -14.15 7.88 17.18
CA VAL A 111 -14.85 8.93 16.42
C VAL A 111 -13.88 9.99 15.93
N ASN A 112 -12.60 9.62 15.83
CA ASN A 112 -11.55 10.56 15.50
C ASN A 112 -11.74 11.12 14.09
N ILE A 113 -11.58 12.43 13.98
CA ILE A 113 -11.61 13.18 12.73
C ILE A 113 -10.23 13.78 12.54
N VAL A 114 -9.74 13.73 11.31
CA VAL A 114 -8.53 14.39 10.86
C VAL A 114 -8.92 15.79 10.39
N THR A 115 -8.34 16.83 10.96
CA THR A 115 -8.57 18.22 10.56
C THR A 115 -7.89 18.52 9.21
N PRO A 116 -8.30 19.57 8.48
CA PRO A 116 -7.60 19.95 7.25
C PRO A 116 -6.14 20.31 7.44
N ALA A 117 -5.78 20.91 8.59
CA ALA A 117 -4.40 21.17 8.95
C ALA A 117 -3.61 19.86 9.10
N GLU A 118 -4.09 18.89 9.87
CA GLU A 118 -3.46 17.57 10.01
C GLU A 118 -3.36 16.82 8.67
N PHE A 119 -4.39 16.91 7.83
CA PHE A 119 -4.36 16.35 6.49
C PHE A 119 -3.23 16.97 5.64
N ARG A 120 -3.10 18.31 5.63
CA ARG A 120 -2.02 18.99 4.90
C ARG A 120 -0.64 18.66 5.48
N ARG A 121 -0.50 18.58 6.81
CA ARG A 121 0.74 18.12 7.46
C ARG A 121 1.12 16.70 7.03
N ALA A 122 0.15 15.78 6.97
CA ALA A 122 0.40 14.40 6.54
C ALA A 122 0.85 14.32 5.08
N LEU A 123 0.26 15.14 4.18
CA LEU A 123 0.74 15.26 2.80
C LEU A 123 2.18 15.77 2.76
N ALA A 124 2.50 16.83 3.50
CA ALA A 124 3.84 17.40 3.55
C ALA A 124 4.88 16.40 4.08
N LEU A 125 4.51 15.58 5.08
CA LEU A 125 5.39 14.55 5.62
C LEU A 125 5.67 13.42 4.61
N ILE A 126 4.68 13.02 3.81
CA ILE A 126 4.86 12.05 2.72
C ILE A 126 5.75 12.65 1.62
N ASP A 127 5.49 13.88 1.21
CA ASP A 127 6.25 14.58 0.16
C ASP A 127 7.73 14.77 0.55
N ALA A 128 8.00 15.06 1.84
CA ALA A 128 9.35 15.25 2.36
C ALA A 128 10.12 13.94 2.64
N SER A 129 9.51 12.77 2.43
CA SER A 129 10.18 11.48 2.71
C SER A 129 11.19 11.10 1.62
N GLN A 130 12.19 10.31 2.00
CA GLN A 130 13.22 9.76 1.11
C GLN A 130 12.78 8.49 0.38
N GLN A 131 11.51 8.08 0.52
CA GLN A 131 10.95 6.94 -0.20
C GLN A 131 10.98 7.17 -1.71
N PRO A 132 11.02 6.14 -2.57
CA PRO A 132 11.01 6.36 -4.02
C PRO A 132 9.77 7.15 -4.49
N GLU A 133 9.95 8.06 -5.45
CA GLU A 133 8.91 9.02 -5.90
C GLU A 133 7.58 8.34 -6.19
N ARG A 134 7.60 7.17 -6.85
CA ARG A 134 6.40 6.42 -7.18
C ARG A 134 5.57 6.11 -5.93
N PHE A 135 6.20 5.65 -4.85
CA PHE A 135 5.50 5.31 -3.62
C PHE A 135 4.94 6.54 -2.94
N ARG A 136 5.71 7.63 -2.87
CA ARG A 136 5.23 8.91 -2.34
C ARG A 136 3.99 9.39 -3.10
N THR A 137 4.04 9.41 -4.43
CA THR A 137 2.91 9.80 -5.29
C THR A 137 1.69 8.90 -5.07
N MET A 138 1.86 7.58 -5.00
CA MET A 138 0.75 6.65 -4.74
C MET A 138 0.13 6.83 -3.34
N GLN A 139 0.96 7.00 -2.30
CA GLN A 139 0.51 7.20 -0.92
C GLN A 139 -0.20 8.53 -0.75
N LYS A 140 0.33 9.60 -1.35
CA LYS A 140 -0.26 10.92 -1.39
C LYS A 140 -1.63 10.91 -2.05
N LEU A 141 -1.73 10.31 -3.25
CA LEU A 141 -3.02 10.17 -3.95
C LEU A 141 -4.00 9.30 -3.16
N ALA A 142 -3.55 8.21 -2.53
CA ALA A 142 -4.40 7.40 -1.67
C ALA A 142 -4.92 8.19 -0.46
N LEU A 143 -4.06 8.95 0.22
CA LEU A 143 -4.46 9.84 1.32
C LEU A 143 -5.48 10.90 0.86
N ILE A 144 -5.22 11.57 -0.28
CA ILE A 144 -6.14 12.53 -0.89
C ILE A 144 -7.49 11.87 -1.16
N LEU A 145 -7.52 10.73 -1.85
CA LEU A 145 -8.78 10.05 -2.19
C LEU A 145 -9.54 9.59 -0.94
N GLY A 146 -8.83 9.07 0.07
CA GLY A 146 -9.41 8.69 1.35
C GLY A 146 -10.06 9.87 2.09
N TYR A 147 -9.38 11.02 2.14
CA TYR A 147 -9.83 12.21 2.87
C TYR A 147 -10.88 13.03 2.12
N ARG A 148 -10.72 13.20 0.81
CA ARG A 148 -11.59 14.04 -0.04
C ARG A 148 -12.83 13.32 -0.53
N LEU A 149 -12.76 12.01 -0.72
CA LEU A 149 -13.83 11.21 -1.32
C LEU A 149 -14.36 10.10 -0.41
N GLY A 150 -13.79 9.93 0.78
CA GLY A 150 -14.22 8.94 1.77
C GLY A 150 -14.16 7.49 1.28
N ILE A 151 -13.26 7.19 0.34
CA ILE A 151 -13.11 5.84 -0.20
C ILE A 151 -12.53 4.90 0.86
N ARG A 152 -13.07 3.68 0.92
CA ARG A 152 -12.55 2.65 1.81
C ARG A 152 -11.15 2.21 1.35
N ARG A 153 -10.33 1.69 2.25
CA ARG A 153 -8.96 1.25 1.96
C ARG A 153 -8.92 0.18 0.85
N SER A 154 -9.79 -0.82 0.94
CA SER A 154 -9.98 -1.85 -0.10
C SER A 154 -10.50 -1.29 -1.43
N GLU A 155 -11.35 -0.25 -1.39
CA GLU A 155 -11.78 0.46 -2.61
C GLU A 155 -10.61 1.17 -3.26
N CYS A 156 -9.81 1.89 -2.46
CA CYS A 156 -8.62 2.58 -2.91
C CYS A 156 -7.59 1.63 -3.52
N ALA A 157 -7.27 0.53 -2.82
CA ALA A 157 -6.31 -0.47 -3.28
C ALA A 157 -6.71 -1.11 -4.62
N GLY A 158 -8.02 -1.34 -4.79
CA GLY A 158 -8.59 -2.01 -5.96
C GLY A 158 -8.97 -1.09 -7.12
N LEU A 159 -8.75 0.23 -7.02
CA LEU A 159 -9.07 1.17 -8.10
C LEU A 159 -8.29 0.81 -9.38
N GLN A 160 -8.98 0.78 -10.52
CA GLN A 160 -8.37 0.58 -11.83
C GLN A 160 -8.24 1.91 -12.59
N ILE A 161 -7.37 1.98 -13.60
CA ILE A 161 -7.18 3.17 -14.44
C ILE A 161 -8.51 3.64 -15.05
N LYS A 162 -9.36 2.71 -15.53
CA LYS A 162 -10.69 3.00 -16.08
C LYS A 162 -11.71 3.55 -15.07
N ASP A 163 -11.41 3.47 -13.78
CA ASP A 163 -12.30 3.93 -12.73
C ASP A 163 -12.10 5.44 -12.47
N ILE A 164 -11.09 6.07 -13.08
CA ILE A 164 -10.94 7.52 -13.14
C ILE A 164 -11.42 7.99 -14.52
N ALA A 165 -12.59 8.60 -14.56
CA ALA A 165 -13.19 9.12 -15.79
C ALA A 165 -13.07 10.65 -15.80
N TYR A 166 -12.51 11.23 -16.87
CA TYR A 166 -12.37 12.68 -17.04
C TYR A 166 -12.37 13.05 -18.51
N LEU A 167 -12.78 14.27 -18.83
CA LEU A 167 -12.69 14.84 -20.19
C LEU A 167 -11.29 15.42 -20.44
N PHE A 168 -10.79 15.28 -21.68
CA PHE A 168 -9.40 15.57 -22.02
C PHE A 168 -9.08 17.06 -22.20
N ASP A 169 -10.10 17.91 -22.38
CA ASP A 169 -9.97 19.33 -22.69
C ASP A 169 -10.32 20.21 -21.48
N ASP A 170 -9.26 20.51 -20.73
CA ASP A 170 -9.02 21.57 -19.73
C ASP A 170 -9.92 21.83 -18.52
N ASP A 171 -11.18 21.40 -18.49
CA ASP A 171 -11.95 21.45 -17.24
C ASP A 171 -11.98 20.09 -16.57
N ALA A 172 -10.91 19.82 -15.81
CA ALA A 172 -10.87 18.75 -14.84
C ALA A 172 -12.02 18.87 -13.80
N PHE A 173 -12.81 19.96 -13.81
CA PHE A 173 -14.13 20.06 -13.18
C PHE A 173 -15.04 18.86 -13.49
N GLU A 174 -15.08 18.43 -14.74
CA GLU A 174 -15.96 17.36 -15.23
C GLU A 174 -15.21 16.01 -15.28
N GLY A 175 -15.11 15.39 -14.11
CA GLY A 175 -14.65 14.01 -14.00
C GLY A 175 -15.13 13.36 -12.72
N GLU A 176 -14.98 12.04 -12.64
CA GLU A 176 -15.44 11.24 -11.51
C GLU A 176 -14.51 10.06 -11.22
N VAL A 177 -14.44 9.70 -9.94
CA VAL A 177 -13.95 8.39 -9.48
C VAL A 177 -15.15 7.45 -9.36
N ILE A 178 -15.10 6.34 -10.10
CA ILE A 178 -16.17 5.35 -10.17
C ILE A 178 -15.81 4.16 -9.29
N ILE A 179 -16.45 4.06 -8.13
CA ILE A 179 -16.31 2.88 -7.27
C ILE A 179 -17.29 1.83 -7.74
N ARG A 180 -16.80 0.64 -8.08
CA ARG A 180 -17.60 -0.50 -8.54
C ARG A 180 -16.92 -1.83 -8.22
N SER A 181 -17.67 -2.93 -8.34
CA SER A 181 -17.10 -4.28 -8.26
C SER A 181 -16.14 -4.56 -9.42
N ASN A 182 -15.03 -5.23 -9.14
CA ASN A 182 -14.05 -5.67 -10.13
C ASN A 182 -13.40 -6.99 -9.69
N GLU A 183 -12.37 -7.45 -10.41
CA GLU A 183 -11.67 -8.71 -10.12
C GLU A 183 -10.95 -8.73 -8.76
N TYR A 184 -10.65 -7.55 -8.19
CA TYR A 184 -9.99 -7.38 -6.90
C TYR A 184 -10.97 -7.18 -5.75
N ARG A 185 -12.19 -6.70 -6.05
CA ARG A 185 -13.22 -6.40 -5.05
C ARG A 185 -14.60 -6.83 -5.53
N LYS A 186 -15.22 -7.77 -4.81
CA LYS A 186 -16.64 -8.12 -5.00
C LYS A 186 -17.48 -7.28 -4.05
N GLY A 187 -18.16 -6.25 -4.56
CA GLY A 187 -19.14 -5.48 -3.78
C GLY A 187 -20.36 -6.33 -3.46
N LYS A 188 -20.77 -6.36 -2.19
CA LYS A 188 -21.89 -7.17 -1.67
C LYS A 188 -23.29 -6.58 -1.95
N SER A 189 -23.40 -5.32 -2.39
CA SER A 189 -24.70 -4.64 -2.61
C SER A 189 -24.68 -3.65 -3.78
N TYR A 190 -25.87 -3.27 -4.29
CA TYR A 190 -26.05 -2.22 -5.29
C TYR A 190 -25.49 -0.86 -4.81
N SER A 191 -25.65 -0.53 -3.52
CA SER A 191 -25.08 0.67 -2.86
C SER A 191 -23.55 0.71 -2.82
N ALA A 192 -22.87 -0.39 -3.16
CA ALA A 192 -21.41 -0.43 -3.26
C ALA A 192 -20.87 0.22 -4.54
N THR A 193 -21.74 0.46 -5.54
CA THR A 193 -21.38 1.16 -6.78
C THR A 193 -21.78 2.62 -6.70
N ARG A 194 -20.82 3.54 -6.84
CA ARG A 194 -21.06 4.99 -6.73
C ARG A 194 -20.08 5.79 -7.56
N ARG A 195 -20.46 7.03 -7.90
CA ARG A 195 -19.65 8.00 -8.63
C ARG A 195 -19.34 9.16 -7.69
N LEU A 196 -18.06 9.51 -7.62
CA LEU A 196 -17.53 10.55 -6.74
C LEU A 196 -16.95 11.65 -7.63
N PRO A 197 -17.55 12.85 -7.66
CA PRO A 197 -17.09 13.92 -8.54
C PRO A 197 -15.68 14.39 -8.19
N LEU A 198 -14.85 14.64 -9.20
CA LEU A 198 -13.49 15.16 -9.00
C LEU A 198 -13.50 16.61 -8.49
N TRP A 199 -14.61 17.34 -8.58
CA TRP A 199 -14.72 18.66 -7.94
C TRP A 199 -14.66 18.60 -6.42
N LEU A 200 -14.81 17.42 -5.80
CA LEU A 200 -14.53 17.20 -4.38
C LEU A 200 -13.02 17.21 -4.05
N LEU A 201 -12.14 17.28 -5.04
CA LEU A 201 -10.69 17.46 -4.90
C LEU A 201 -10.32 18.92 -5.14
N MET A 202 -9.24 19.36 -4.51
CA MET A 202 -8.63 20.64 -4.87
C MET A 202 -8.13 20.62 -6.33
N PRO A 203 -8.08 21.77 -7.04
CA PRO A 203 -7.61 21.82 -8.42
C PRO A 203 -6.22 21.18 -8.64
N GLU A 204 -5.29 21.40 -7.71
CA GLU A 204 -3.94 20.83 -7.73
C GLU A 204 -3.95 19.30 -7.53
N GLU A 205 -4.70 18.82 -6.54
CA GLU A 205 -4.85 17.39 -6.21
C GLU A 205 -5.42 16.60 -7.40
N ARG A 206 -6.36 17.22 -8.11
CA ARG A 206 -6.99 16.66 -9.29
C ARG A 206 -6.06 16.60 -10.49
N LYS A 207 -5.30 17.67 -10.73
CA LYS A 207 -4.25 17.66 -11.77
C LYS A 207 -3.28 16.54 -11.48
N GLU A 208 -2.83 16.38 -10.24
CA GLU A 208 -1.90 15.30 -9.86
C GLU A 208 -2.47 13.90 -10.11
N LEU A 209 -3.74 13.65 -9.75
CA LEU A 209 -4.42 12.39 -10.04
C LEU A 209 -4.47 12.10 -11.54
N ILE A 210 -4.82 13.10 -12.36
CA ILE A 210 -4.88 12.96 -13.83
C ILE A 210 -3.49 12.70 -14.42
N HIS A 211 -2.45 13.41 -13.95
CA HIS A 211 -1.06 13.16 -14.38
C HIS A 211 -0.63 11.73 -14.03
N TRP A 212 -0.98 11.24 -12.84
CA TRP A 212 -0.72 9.86 -12.46
C TRP A 212 -1.43 8.86 -13.36
N VAL A 213 -2.71 9.10 -13.69
CA VAL A 213 -3.47 8.27 -14.63
C VAL A 213 -2.79 8.25 -16.01
N LYS A 214 -2.39 9.40 -16.55
CA LYS A 214 -1.68 9.52 -17.83
C LYS A 214 -0.34 8.78 -17.81
N ARG A 215 0.45 8.93 -16.74
CA ARG A 215 1.70 8.19 -16.54
C ARG A 215 1.45 6.68 -16.54
N ARG A 216 0.47 6.21 -15.77
CA ARG A 216 0.11 4.79 -15.70
C ARG A 216 -0.37 4.25 -17.05
N GLN A 217 -1.12 5.02 -17.83
CA GLN A 217 -1.48 4.65 -19.20
C GLN A 217 -0.25 4.56 -20.11
N GLY A 218 0.70 5.48 -19.93
CA GLY A 218 1.99 5.49 -20.61
C GLY A 218 2.84 4.24 -20.32
N GLU A 219 2.89 3.76 -19.09
CA GLU A 219 3.71 2.60 -18.71
C GLU A 219 3.27 1.27 -19.40
N ILE A 220 2.14 1.25 -20.11
CA ILE A 220 1.50 0.01 -20.58
C ILE A 220 1.44 -0.06 -22.11
N THR A 221 2.07 -1.08 -22.69
CA THR A 221 2.05 -1.34 -24.15
C THR A 221 0.94 -2.31 -24.59
N THR A 222 0.04 -2.70 -23.69
CA THR A 222 -0.99 -3.73 -23.94
C THR A 222 -2.39 -3.13 -24.12
N GLN A 223 -3.24 -3.80 -24.91
CA GLN A 223 -4.64 -3.41 -25.13
C GLN A 223 -5.53 -3.43 -23.87
N GLN A 224 -5.03 -3.96 -22.73
CA GLN A 224 -5.77 -4.04 -21.47
C GLN A 224 -5.34 -2.98 -20.44
N VAL A 225 -4.76 -1.86 -20.89
CA VAL A 225 -4.32 -0.71 -20.08
C VAL A 225 -5.37 -0.28 -19.07
N THR A 226 -6.62 -0.15 -19.50
CA THR A 226 -7.73 0.36 -18.69
C THR A 226 -8.11 -0.57 -17.52
N LYS A 227 -7.80 -1.87 -17.60
CA LYS A 227 -8.05 -2.85 -16.52
C LYS A 227 -6.90 -2.97 -15.52
N GLN A 228 -5.82 -2.21 -15.67
CA GLN A 228 -4.74 -2.22 -14.70
C GLN A 228 -5.11 -1.41 -13.45
N LEU A 229 -4.55 -1.80 -12.31
CA LEU A 229 -4.63 -1.08 -11.06
C LEU A 229 -4.01 0.32 -11.19
N LEU A 230 -4.65 1.28 -10.53
CA LEU A 230 -4.19 2.65 -10.39
C LEU A 230 -2.94 2.71 -9.51
N PHE A 231 -2.95 1.97 -8.40
CA PHE A 231 -1.83 1.87 -7.46
C PHE A 231 -1.21 0.47 -7.55
N CYS A 232 0.00 0.40 -8.09
CA CYS A 232 0.74 -0.84 -8.26
C CYS A 232 2.24 -0.55 -8.33
N ARG A 233 3.04 -1.58 -8.04
CA ARG A 233 4.46 -1.53 -8.40
C ARG A 233 4.59 -1.37 -9.92
N SER A 234 5.68 -0.75 -10.35
CA SER A 234 5.95 -0.57 -11.77
C SER A 234 5.93 -1.93 -12.49
N GLY A 235 5.41 -2.00 -13.72
CA GLY A 235 5.33 -3.26 -14.48
C GLY A 235 4.36 -4.34 -13.96
N ASN A 236 3.84 -4.22 -12.73
CA ASN A 236 2.96 -5.19 -12.06
C ASN A 236 1.51 -4.69 -11.93
N GLY A 237 0.96 -4.07 -12.98
CA GLY A 237 -0.35 -3.40 -12.93
C GLY A 237 -1.58 -4.28 -12.73
N ARG A 238 -1.42 -5.54 -12.35
CA ARG A 238 -2.51 -6.44 -11.93
C ARG A 238 -2.36 -7.00 -10.53
N LEU A 239 -1.32 -6.61 -9.80
CA LEU A 239 -1.07 -7.06 -8.45
C LEU A 239 -1.34 -5.90 -7.49
N LEU A 240 -2.19 -6.16 -6.50
CA LEU A 240 -2.44 -5.23 -5.41
C LEU A 240 -1.13 -4.95 -4.68
N LEU A 241 -0.93 -3.69 -4.31
CA LEU A 241 0.16 -3.33 -3.41
C LEU A 241 -0.05 -3.98 -2.05
N GLU A 242 1.06 -4.34 -1.44
CA GLU A 242 1.07 -4.77 -0.05
C GLU A 242 0.71 -3.59 0.85
N ASP A 243 0.02 -3.90 1.93
CA ASP A 243 -0.47 -2.89 2.85
C ASP A 243 0.65 -2.02 3.46
N LYS A 244 1.79 -2.66 3.76
CA LYS A 244 3.00 -2.00 4.25
C LYS A 244 3.55 -0.93 3.29
N ALA A 245 3.26 -1.03 2.00
CA ALA A 245 3.77 -0.11 0.98
C ALA A 245 2.82 1.07 0.70
N LEU A 246 1.51 0.89 0.88
CA LEU A 246 0.51 1.90 0.53
C LEU A 246 -0.12 2.57 1.75
N PHE A 247 -0.65 1.80 2.72
CA PHE A 247 -1.48 2.36 3.80
C PHE A 247 -0.74 2.53 5.11
N LYS A 248 0.24 1.67 5.43
CA LYS A 248 1.04 1.83 6.65
C LYS A 248 1.80 3.17 6.72
N PRO A 249 2.40 3.68 5.61
CA PRO A 249 3.03 5.00 5.59
C PRO A 249 2.02 6.11 5.84
N ILE A 250 0.83 6.05 5.22
CA ILE A 250 -0.24 7.02 5.44
C ILE A 250 -0.68 7.03 6.91
N GLN A 251 -0.88 5.85 7.50
CA GLN A 251 -1.25 5.75 8.91
C GLN A 251 -0.16 6.29 9.83
N THR A 252 1.11 6.01 9.52
CA THR A 252 2.26 6.54 10.28
C THR A 252 2.31 8.06 10.19
N ALA A 253 2.07 8.63 9.01
CA ALA A 253 1.98 10.07 8.83
C ALA A 253 0.85 10.68 9.66
N LEU A 254 -0.37 10.14 9.57
CA LEU A 254 -1.52 10.61 10.34
C LEU A 254 -1.27 10.59 11.85
N LYS A 255 -0.73 9.48 12.38
CA LYS A 255 -0.39 9.35 13.81
C LYS A 255 0.68 10.37 14.23
N THR A 256 1.67 10.61 13.38
CA THR A 256 2.75 11.55 13.66
C THR A 256 2.25 12.99 13.72
N VAL A 257 1.45 13.43 12.74
CA VAL A 257 1.06 14.84 12.61
C VAL A 257 -0.07 15.27 13.55
N SER A 258 -0.86 14.31 14.02
CA SER A 258 -1.94 14.52 14.99
C SER A 258 -1.50 14.29 16.44
N GLY A 259 -0.40 13.54 16.65
CA GLY A 259 -0.05 13.00 17.96
C GLY A 259 -0.99 11.89 18.46
N ASP A 260 -2.01 11.51 17.69
CA ASP A 260 -2.98 10.48 18.04
C ASP A 260 -2.58 9.12 17.45
N ASN A 261 -2.02 8.28 18.32
CA ASN A 261 -1.62 6.92 17.98
C ASN A 261 -2.79 6.01 17.62
N THR A 262 -4.04 6.40 17.84
CA THR A 262 -5.20 5.59 17.48
C THR A 262 -5.69 5.82 16.05
N LEU A 263 -5.15 6.81 15.33
CA LEU A 263 -5.57 7.11 13.96
C LEU A 263 -5.32 5.95 12.98
N ARG A 264 -6.30 5.75 12.09
CA ARG A 264 -6.31 4.73 11.04
C ARG A 264 -6.80 5.35 9.73
N TYR A 265 -6.53 4.68 8.62
CA TYR A 265 -7.00 5.11 7.29
C TYR A 265 -8.53 5.30 7.24
N HIS A 266 -9.29 4.50 7.98
CA HIS A 266 -10.75 4.63 8.05
C HIS A 266 -11.22 6.01 8.57
N HIS A 267 -10.45 6.67 9.42
CA HIS A 267 -10.81 8.00 9.96
C HIS A 267 -10.80 9.08 8.88
N LEU A 268 -10.09 8.87 7.76
CA LEU A 268 -10.19 9.77 6.59
C LEU A 268 -11.61 9.80 6.03
N ARG A 269 -12.27 8.65 5.97
CA ARG A 269 -13.69 8.55 5.59
C ARG A 269 -14.57 9.22 6.63
N HIS A 270 -14.26 9.07 7.92
CA HIS A 270 -15.04 9.75 8.94
C HIS A 270 -14.97 11.28 8.80
N SER A 271 -13.78 11.77 8.51
CA SER A 271 -13.50 13.18 8.26
C SER A 271 -14.27 13.67 7.02
N PHE A 272 -14.18 12.95 5.90
CA PHE A 272 -14.93 13.24 4.68
C PHE A 272 -16.41 13.43 4.96
N VAL A 273 -17.05 12.44 5.59
CA VAL A 273 -18.50 12.49 5.78
C VAL A 273 -18.88 13.58 6.78
N THR A 274 -18.10 13.79 7.85
CA THR A 274 -18.38 14.84 8.84
C THR A 274 -18.33 16.23 8.22
N PHE A 275 -17.22 16.58 7.56
CA PHE A 275 -17.08 17.91 6.94
C PHE A 275 -18.09 18.11 5.80
N THR A 276 -18.35 17.08 5.00
CA THR A 276 -19.33 17.18 3.91
C THR A 276 -20.76 17.31 4.46
N LEU A 277 -21.10 16.61 5.55
CA LEU A 277 -22.39 16.75 6.22
C LEU A 277 -22.62 18.18 6.69
N LEU A 278 -21.65 18.75 7.41
CA LEU A 278 -21.74 20.12 7.90
C LEU A 278 -22.01 21.10 6.74
N ARG A 279 -21.23 21.02 5.67
CA ARG A 279 -21.40 21.85 4.47
C ARG A 279 -22.73 21.63 3.75
N LEU A 280 -23.27 20.41 3.75
CA LEU A 280 -24.59 20.12 3.17
C LEU A 280 -25.73 20.67 4.05
N LEU A 281 -25.49 20.88 5.33
CA LEU A 281 -26.45 21.46 6.26
C LEU A 281 -26.39 22.99 6.33
N GLU A 282 -25.39 23.62 5.72
CA GLU A 282 -25.30 25.08 5.60
C GLU A 282 -26.44 25.64 4.72
N GLN A 283 -27.01 26.76 5.16
CA GLN A 283 -27.89 27.62 4.37
C GLN A 283 -27.07 28.68 3.63
N VAL A 284 -26.05 29.20 4.32
CA VAL A 284 -25.07 30.15 3.79
C VAL A 284 -23.68 29.55 3.94
N ASN A 285 -22.83 29.72 2.93
CA ASN A 285 -21.48 29.17 2.93
C ASN A 285 -20.71 29.58 4.19
N GLY A 286 -20.19 28.60 4.93
CA GLY A 286 -19.42 28.84 6.16
C GLY A 286 -20.24 29.16 7.41
N GLU A 287 -21.57 28.97 7.37
CA GLU A 287 -22.45 29.10 8.55
C GLU A 287 -22.08 28.07 9.64
N LEU A 288 -21.77 26.83 9.26
CA LEU A 288 -21.57 25.73 10.21
C LEU A 288 -20.10 25.31 10.36
N LEU A 289 -19.27 25.48 9.32
CA LEU A 289 -17.82 25.30 9.44
C LEU A 289 -17.15 26.60 9.89
N PRO A 290 -16.58 26.67 11.12
CA PRO A 290 -15.74 27.78 11.51
C PRO A 290 -14.58 27.96 10.53
N ARG A 291 -14.21 29.20 10.23
CA ARG A 291 -13.10 29.50 9.31
C ARG A 291 -11.80 28.80 9.74
N ALA A 292 -11.52 28.70 11.03
CA ALA A 292 -10.33 27.99 11.53
C ALA A 292 -10.30 26.50 11.09
N TRP A 293 -11.45 25.87 10.89
CA TRP A 293 -11.55 24.46 10.52
C TRP A 293 -11.37 24.22 9.03
N VAL A 294 -11.31 25.25 8.18
CA VAL A 294 -11.07 25.11 6.73
C VAL A 294 -9.64 25.44 6.33
N LEU A 295 -8.80 25.89 7.27
CA LEU A 295 -7.45 26.38 6.99
C LEU A 295 -6.38 25.36 7.34
N ASP A 296 -5.22 25.50 6.70
CA ASP A 296 -3.96 24.86 7.12
C ASP A 296 -3.15 25.74 8.08
N ASP A 297 -1.99 25.25 8.50
CA ASP A 297 -1.08 25.96 9.41
C ASP A 297 -0.55 27.29 8.83
N HIS A 298 -0.56 27.43 7.51
CA HIS A 298 -0.16 28.64 6.80
C HIS A 298 -1.34 29.59 6.55
N ARG A 299 -2.52 29.29 7.10
CA ARG A 299 -3.77 30.04 6.93
C ARG A 299 -4.30 30.03 5.49
N ASN A 300 -3.90 29.05 4.68
CA ASN A 300 -4.45 28.82 3.35
C ASN A 300 -5.68 27.93 3.42
N ILE A 301 -6.60 28.09 2.47
CA ILE A 301 -7.78 27.24 2.36
C ILE A 301 -7.36 25.80 2.01
N ALA A 302 -7.74 24.86 2.87
CA ALA A 302 -7.40 23.45 2.77
C ALA A 302 -8.62 22.56 2.45
N ILE A 303 -9.79 23.14 2.19
CA ILE A 303 -11.01 22.44 1.75
C ILE A 303 -11.45 22.99 0.37
N PRO A 304 -11.85 22.14 -0.60
CA PRO A 304 -12.25 22.61 -1.92
C PRO A 304 -13.62 23.29 -1.91
N ASN A 305 -13.80 24.23 -2.83
CA ASN A 305 -15.07 24.92 -3.10
C ASN A 305 -15.70 25.60 -1.88
N THR A 306 -14.93 26.14 -0.92
CA THR A 306 -15.47 26.76 0.31
C THR A 306 -16.54 27.82 0.05
N ASP A 307 -16.41 28.55 -1.07
CA ASP A 307 -17.31 29.64 -1.43
C ASP A 307 -18.47 29.22 -2.34
N ALA A 308 -18.68 27.91 -2.55
CA ALA A 308 -19.74 27.38 -3.40
C ALA A 308 -20.73 26.49 -2.61
N ASP A 309 -22.00 26.53 -3.02
CA ASP A 309 -23.02 25.61 -2.55
C ASP A 309 -22.77 24.21 -3.11
N ILE A 310 -22.24 23.32 -2.28
CA ILE A 310 -21.94 21.94 -2.68
C ILE A 310 -23.19 21.12 -3.04
N SER A 311 -24.37 21.51 -2.56
CA SER A 311 -25.62 20.87 -2.95
C SER A 311 -26.00 21.22 -4.39
N ALA A 312 -25.77 22.48 -4.80
CA ALA A 312 -25.91 22.90 -6.18
C ALA A 312 -24.86 22.21 -7.08
N LEU A 313 -23.60 22.12 -6.64
CA LEU A 313 -22.55 21.38 -7.37
C LEU A 313 -22.86 19.88 -7.52
N ALA A 314 -23.61 19.31 -6.57
CA ALA A 314 -24.12 17.95 -6.65
C ALA A 314 -25.33 17.79 -7.58
N GLY A 315 -25.78 18.86 -8.24
CA GLY A 315 -26.95 18.86 -9.12
C GLY A 315 -28.28 18.78 -8.37
N LEU A 316 -28.30 19.08 -7.06
CA LEU A 316 -29.54 19.16 -6.30
C LEU A 316 -30.22 20.50 -6.58
N ALA A 317 -31.56 20.48 -6.66
CA ALA A 317 -32.33 21.70 -6.84
C ALA A 317 -32.04 22.69 -5.69
N PRO A 318 -31.87 24.00 -5.97
CA PRO A 318 -31.70 25.02 -4.95
C PRO A 318 -32.87 24.98 -3.95
N GLN A 319 -32.56 25.01 -2.66
CA GLN A 319 -33.55 25.06 -1.59
C GLN A 319 -33.05 25.97 -0.48
N ASP A 320 -33.95 26.78 0.07
CA ASP A 320 -33.67 27.70 1.18
C ASP A 320 -33.32 26.98 2.49
N MET A 321 -33.63 25.67 2.57
CA MET A 321 -33.40 24.83 3.74
C MET A 321 -32.73 23.50 3.33
N PRO A 322 -31.83 22.95 4.16
CA PRO A 322 -31.29 21.61 3.95
C PRO A 322 -32.41 20.57 3.89
N SER A 323 -32.41 19.74 2.84
CA SER A 323 -33.45 18.74 2.62
C SER A 323 -32.94 17.32 2.82
N ARG A 324 -33.88 16.38 2.98
CA ARG A 324 -33.56 14.94 3.02
C ARG A 324 -32.74 14.49 1.80
N LYS A 325 -32.88 15.15 0.64
CA LYS A 325 -32.10 14.83 -0.58
C LYS A 325 -30.61 15.05 -0.38
N ARG A 326 -30.20 16.07 0.38
CA ARG A 326 -28.78 16.33 0.70
C ARG A 326 -28.19 15.18 1.53
N LEU A 327 -28.94 14.66 2.51
CA LEU A 327 -28.51 13.50 3.30
C LEU A 327 -28.44 12.21 2.47
N TRP A 328 -29.37 12.01 1.54
CA TRP A 328 -29.30 10.90 0.59
C TRP A 328 -28.09 11.01 -0.34
N GLN A 329 -27.74 12.22 -0.79
CA GLN A 329 -26.54 12.46 -1.59
C GLN A 329 -25.27 12.10 -0.82
N LEU A 330 -25.19 12.47 0.46
CA LEU A 330 -24.08 12.09 1.33
C LEU A 330 -23.99 10.58 1.53
N ALA A 331 -25.13 9.91 1.78
CA ALA A 331 -25.20 8.46 1.91
C ALA A 331 -24.73 7.76 0.62
N LEU A 332 -25.10 8.30 -0.55
CA LEU A 332 -24.65 7.81 -1.85
C LEU A 332 -23.13 7.92 -2.01
N TRP A 333 -22.53 9.09 -1.70
CA TRP A 333 -21.07 9.28 -1.77
C TRP A 333 -20.31 8.46 -0.73
N ALA A 334 -20.86 8.30 0.48
CA ALA A 334 -20.30 7.39 1.46
C ALA A 334 -20.45 5.92 1.03
N GLY A 335 -21.42 5.58 0.18
CA GLY A 335 -21.78 4.20 -0.13
C GLY A 335 -22.38 3.51 1.09
N HIS A 336 -23.36 4.18 1.70
CA HIS A 336 -24.26 3.68 2.73
C HIS A 336 -25.63 3.37 2.10
N ALA A 337 -26.37 2.42 2.68
CA ALA A 337 -27.69 2.05 2.19
C ALA A 337 -28.75 3.10 2.52
N SER A 338 -28.54 3.90 3.57
CA SER A 338 -29.46 4.95 4.00
C SER A 338 -28.76 6.14 4.67
N PRO A 339 -29.47 7.29 4.78
CA PRO A 339 -29.06 8.39 5.64
C PRO A 339 -28.90 7.96 7.10
N ASP A 340 -29.71 7.05 7.62
CA ASP A 340 -29.62 6.56 9.00
C ASP A 340 -28.27 5.91 9.30
N GLU A 341 -27.73 5.09 8.38
CA GLU A 341 -26.38 4.52 8.50
C GLU A 341 -25.29 5.59 8.46
N THR A 342 -25.53 6.66 7.72
CA THR A 342 -24.63 7.81 7.66
C THR A 342 -24.67 8.55 8.99
N LEU A 343 -25.83 9.04 9.41
CA LEU A 343 -25.98 9.80 10.64
C LEU A 343 -25.53 9.00 11.87
N SER A 344 -25.82 7.70 11.97
CA SER A 344 -25.39 6.87 13.10
C SER A 344 -23.88 6.80 13.29
N SER A 345 -23.10 7.01 12.22
CA SER A 345 -21.64 7.03 12.25
C SER A 345 -21.06 8.42 12.55
N TYR A 346 -21.88 9.49 12.49
CA TYR A 346 -21.47 10.90 12.56
C TYR A 346 -22.31 11.75 13.53
N THR A 347 -23.15 11.11 14.34
CA THR A 347 -24.04 11.78 15.31
C THR A 347 -23.29 12.71 16.26
N HIS A 348 -22.00 12.43 16.51
CA HIS A 348 -21.16 13.17 17.44
C HIS A 348 -20.93 14.65 17.08
N SER A 349 -21.09 15.04 15.82
CA SER A 349 -21.03 16.45 15.40
C SER A 349 -22.41 17.11 15.30
N LEU A 350 -23.51 16.34 15.34
CA LEU A 350 -24.86 16.90 15.24
C LEU A 350 -25.24 17.73 16.46
N ASP A 351 -24.77 17.35 17.65
CA ASP A 351 -25.01 18.12 18.88
C ASP A 351 -24.37 19.51 18.80
N TRP A 352 -23.18 19.60 18.19
CA TRP A 352 -22.52 20.87 17.90
C TRP A 352 -23.34 21.74 16.93
N ILE A 353 -23.81 21.15 15.83
CA ILE A 353 -24.68 21.85 14.87
C ILE A 353 -25.97 22.32 15.52
N LEU A 354 -26.60 21.48 16.33
CA LEU A 354 -27.82 21.82 17.06
C LEU A 354 -27.55 23.00 18.00
N GLY A 355 -26.43 22.97 18.74
CA GLY A 355 -26.01 24.06 19.59
C GLY A 355 -25.81 25.37 18.83
N GLN A 356 -25.10 25.33 17.69
CA GLN A 356 -24.91 26.48 16.80
C GLN A 356 -26.24 27.04 16.28
N ALA A 357 -27.08 26.18 15.70
CA ALA A 357 -28.38 26.57 15.15
C ALA A 357 -29.31 27.15 16.22
N LEU A 358 -29.32 26.60 17.43
CA LEU A 358 -30.09 27.14 18.56
C LEU A 358 -29.53 28.49 19.01
N ARG A 359 -28.20 28.65 19.08
CA ARG A 359 -27.57 29.91 19.48
C ARG A 359 -27.88 31.05 18.51
N GLU A 360 -27.87 30.78 17.22
CA GLU A 360 -28.11 31.80 16.19
C GLU A 360 -29.61 32.11 16.01
N ARG A 361 -30.47 31.09 16.07
CA ARG A 361 -31.92 31.25 15.81
C ARG A 361 -32.72 31.61 17.06
N PHE A 362 -32.24 31.23 18.25
CA PHE A 362 -32.96 31.40 19.50
C PHE A 362 -32.33 32.50 20.35
N ASN A 363 -32.56 33.75 19.93
CA ASN A 363 -32.25 34.94 20.71
C ASN A 363 -33.55 35.62 21.19
N PRO A 364 -34.31 34.98 22.11
CA PRO A 364 -35.62 35.48 22.50
C PRO A 364 -35.52 36.83 23.19
N THR A 365 -36.51 37.69 22.95
CA THR A 365 -36.68 38.90 23.75
C THR A 365 -37.30 38.49 25.08
N LEU A 366 -36.50 38.58 26.14
CA LEU A 366 -36.92 38.19 27.49
C LEU A 366 -37.61 39.39 28.15
N ASN A 367 -38.80 39.15 28.70
CA ASN A 367 -39.48 40.13 29.54
C ASN A 367 -38.79 40.24 30.92
N ILE A 368 -39.16 41.25 31.71
CA ILE A 368 -38.47 41.54 32.98
C ILE A 368 -38.57 40.36 33.96
N ASP A 369 -39.69 39.63 33.98
CA ASP A 369 -39.89 38.49 34.88
C ASP A 369 -39.07 37.27 34.46
N GLN A 370 -38.96 37.02 33.14
CA GLN A 370 -38.10 35.99 32.57
C GLN A 370 -36.62 36.28 32.84
N GLN A 371 -36.20 37.54 32.68
CA GLN A 371 -34.85 37.97 33.03
C GLN A 371 -34.58 37.79 34.53
N PHE A 372 -35.53 38.15 35.39
CA PHE A 372 -35.40 37.97 36.83
C PHE A 372 -35.19 36.50 37.21
N ALA A 373 -35.99 35.61 36.62
CA ALA A 373 -35.88 34.16 36.84
C ALA A 373 -34.57 33.56 36.29
N LEU A 374 -34.15 33.95 35.09
CA LEU A 374 -32.96 33.40 34.43
C LEU A 374 -31.65 33.89 35.03
N LEU A 375 -31.58 35.17 35.40
CA LEU A 375 -30.38 35.80 35.95
C LEU A 375 -30.24 35.57 37.47
N ASN A 376 -31.26 35.00 38.10
CA ASN A 376 -31.27 34.61 39.51
C ASN A 376 -30.89 35.75 40.49
N PHE A 377 -31.35 36.98 40.22
CA PHE A 377 -31.14 38.11 41.14
C PHE A 377 -31.97 37.94 42.42
N PRO A 378 -31.50 38.44 43.58
CA PRO A 378 -32.22 38.29 44.85
C PRO A 378 -33.53 39.09 44.91
N THR A 379 -33.67 40.19 44.17
CA THR A 379 -34.91 40.99 44.09
C THR A 379 -35.09 41.65 42.72
N LYS A 380 -36.33 41.98 42.34
CA LYS A 380 -36.61 42.74 41.10
C LYS A 380 -35.94 44.12 41.11
N THR A 381 -35.79 44.75 42.27
CA THR A 381 -35.10 46.04 42.43
C THR A 381 -33.60 45.91 42.12
N ALA A 382 -32.96 44.79 42.51
CA ALA A 382 -31.58 44.50 42.17
C ALA A 382 -31.40 44.35 40.65
N LEU A 383 -32.31 43.62 39.99
CA LEU A 383 -32.35 43.52 38.53
C LEU A 383 -32.51 44.90 37.87
N SER A 384 -33.43 45.75 38.35
CA SER A 384 -33.63 47.09 37.82
C SER A 384 -32.39 47.98 37.96
N SER A 385 -31.69 47.92 39.10
CA SER A 385 -30.43 48.65 39.29
C SER A 385 -29.33 48.13 38.35
N TRP A 386 -29.18 46.81 38.24
CA TRP A 386 -28.22 46.17 37.34
C TRP A 386 -28.47 46.54 35.86
N ARG A 387 -29.74 46.57 35.44
CA ARG A 387 -30.17 46.98 34.10
C ARG A 387 -29.90 48.46 33.83
N ASN A 388 -30.24 49.34 34.77
CA ASN A 388 -30.04 50.79 34.63
C ASN A 388 -28.57 51.17 34.47
N ARG A 389 -27.66 50.53 35.24
CA ARG A 389 -26.21 50.75 35.14
C ARG A 389 -25.65 50.38 33.75
N ARG A 390 -26.35 49.49 33.02
CA ARG A 390 -25.97 48.99 31.70
C ARG A 390 -26.83 49.58 30.57
N GLY A 391 -27.65 50.59 30.87
CA GLY A 391 -28.50 51.26 29.88
C GLY A 391 -29.63 50.39 29.31
N LEU A 392 -29.96 49.25 29.92
CA LEU A 392 -30.96 48.31 29.39
C LEU A 392 -32.38 48.77 29.71
N LYS A 393 -33.21 49.04 28.69
CA LYS A 393 -34.61 49.45 28.83
C LYS A 393 -35.57 48.35 28.35
N GLY A 394 -36.69 48.18 29.05
CA GLY A 394 -37.79 47.27 28.65
C GLY A 394 -37.38 45.81 28.47
N GLN A 395 -38.05 45.13 27.54
CA GLN A 395 -37.68 43.77 27.16
C GLN A 395 -36.28 43.77 26.50
N THR A 396 -35.49 42.71 26.70
CA THR A 396 -34.11 42.66 26.24
C THR A 396 -33.82 41.29 25.64
N GLN A 397 -33.12 41.26 24.51
CA GLN A 397 -32.71 40.02 23.86
C GLN A 397 -31.74 39.22 24.74
N ALA A 398 -31.89 37.90 24.75
CA ALA A 398 -31.04 36.99 25.54
C ALA A 398 -29.54 37.17 25.23
N GLY A 399 -29.16 37.35 23.97
CA GLY A 399 -27.77 37.56 23.54
C GLY A 399 -27.16 38.85 24.08
N VAL A 400 -27.96 39.93 24.21
CA VAL A 400 -27.50 41.18 24.81
C VAL A 400 -27.28 41.01 26.31
N LEU A 401 -28.15 40.25 26.99
CA LEU A 401 -27.96 39.94 28.41
C LEU A 401 -26.72 39.06 28.64
N LEU A 402 -26.51 38.07 27.77
CA LEU A 402 -25.37 37.17 27.83
C LEU A 402 -24.03 37.91 27.79
N GLN A 403 -23.90 38.98 26.98
CA GLN A 403 -22.69 39.82 26.93
C GLN A 403 -22.30 40.38 28.30
N TYR A 404 -23.27 40.75 29.12
CA TYR A 404 -23.03 41.29 30.46
C TYR A 404 -22.88 40.23 31.54
N MET A 405 -23.17 38.98 31.20
CA MET A 405 -22.96 37.82 32.07
C MET A 405 -21.63 37.11 31.78
N GLN A 406 -20.88 37.52 30.74
CA GLN A 406 -19.61 36.88 30.38
C GLN A 406 -18.65 36.81 31.58
N ASP A 407 -18.58 37.88 32.39
CA ASP A 407 -17.73 37.93 33.59
C ASP A 407 -18.28 37.11 34.77
N GLU A 408 -19.60 36.98 34.90
CA GLU A 408 -20.25 36.19 35.97
C GLU A 408 -20.31 34.69 35.62
N TRP A 409 -20.32 34.36 34.33
CA TRP A 409 -20.31 33.02 33.78
C TRP A 409 -18.92 32.51 33.47
N GLN A 410 -17.89 33.36 33.51
CA GLN A 410 -16.47 33.00 33.41
C GLN A 410 -16.08 31.76 34.25
N PRO A 411 -16.57 31.56 35.48
CA PRO A 411 -16.29 30.33 36.24
C PRO A 411 -16.98 29.05 35.69
N TYR A 412 -18.01 29.20 34.85
CA TYR A 412 -18.84 28.13 34.29
C TYR A 412 -18.60 27.90 32.79
N LEU A 413 -18.10 28.92 32.08
CA LEU A 413 -17.42 28.79 30.80
C LEU A 413 -16.04 28.24 31.17
N ALA A 414 -15.81 26.95 30.94
CA ALA A 414 -14.46 26.44 31.09
C ALA A 414 -13.52 27.34 30.28
N ASP A 415 -12.49 27.91 30.91
CA ASP A 415 -11.32 28.38 30.17
C ASP A 415 -10.99 27.27 29.19
N ASP A 416 -10.87 27.56 27.88
CA ASP A 416 -10.43 26.54 26.95
C ASP A 416 -9.04 26.12 27.46
N PRO A 417 -8.91 24.92 28.05
CA PRO A 417 -7.69 24.55 28.75
C PRO A 417 -6.51 24.44 27.77
N LEU A 418 -6.79 24.53 26.46
CA LEU A 418 -5.83 24.46 25.39
C LEU A 418 -5.58 25.82 24.70
N GLU A 419 -6.32 26.89 25.01
CA GLU A 419 -6.26 28.17 24.27
C GLU A 419 -4.85 28.78 24.22
N GLN A 420 -4.08 28.60 25.29
CA GLN A 420 -2.68 29.03 25.39
C GLN A 420 -1.67 27.88 25.17
N GLU A 421 -2.12 26.64 25.03
CA GLU A 421 -1.27 25.45 24.88
C GLU A 421 -1.02 25.05 23.41
N TRP A 422 -1.81 25.55 22.45
CA TRP A 422 -1.63 25.21 21.03
C TRP A 422 -0.33 25.82 20.47
N GLN A 423 0.75 25.05 20.55
CA GLN A 423 2.00 25.41 19.88
C GLN A 423 1.87 25.23 18.36
N PRO A 424 2.55 26.07 17.56
CA PRO A 424 2.70 25.82 16.14
C PRO A 424 3.27 24.42 15.91
N TYR A 425 2.66 23.67 15.00
CA TYR A 425 3.15 22.34 14.66
C TYR A 425 4.59 22.43 14.13
N GLN A 426 5.46 21.59 14.67
CA GLN A 426 6.81 21.40 14.16
C GLN A 426 6.94 19.98 13.62
N PRO A 427 7.36 19.80 12.36
CA PRO A 427 7.62 18.47 11.83
C PRO A 427 8.75 17.79 12.60
N PRO A 428 8.73 16.45 12.73
CA PRO A 428 9.80 15.72 13.38
C PRO A 428 11.14 15.93 12.66
N THR A 429 12.24 15.97 13.42
CA THR A 429 13.60 16.17 12.86
C THR A 429 14.00 15.07 11.89
N GLU A 430 13.64 13.82 12.22
CA GLU A 430 13.78 12.66 11.34
C GLU A 430 12.38 12.28 10.83
N ASN A 431 12.24 12.11 9.51
CA ASN A 431 10.96 11.72 8.95
C ASN A 431 10.71 10.23 9.24
N PRO A 432 9.64 9.85 9.96
CA PRO A 432 9.39 8.46 10.34
C PRO A 432 9.09 7.54 9.12
N LEU A 433 8.85 8.13 7.95
CA LEU A 433 8.64 7.43 6.69
C LEU A 433 9.95 7.09 5.98
N ASP A 434 11.08 7.66 6.40
CA ASP A 434 12.41 7.42 5.82
C ASP A 434 13.01 6.07 6.22
N ASN A 435 12.29 5.29 7.04
CA ASN A 435 12.63 3.89 7.23
C ASN A 435 12.76 3.23 5.86
N PRO A 436 13.91 2.59 5.55
CA PRO A 436 14.12 1.98 4.26
C PRO A 436 13.05 0.91 4.08
N LEU A 437 12.10 1.20 3.20
CA LEU A 437 11.47 0.16 2.41
C LEU A 437 12.65 -0.68 1.88
N GLU A 438 12.71 -1.98 2.24
CA GLU A 438 13.79 -2.94 1.91
C GLU A 438 14.52 -2.54 0.61
N ALA A 439 15.86 -2.48 0.56
CA ALA A 439 16.64 -1.92 -0.58
C ALA A 439 16.17 -2.35 -2.00
N SER A 440 15.46 -3.49 -2.10
CA SER A 440 14.51 -3.89 -3.14
C SER A 440 13.62 -2.80 -3.77
N PHE A 441 13.37 -1.66 -3.12
CA PHE A 441 12.45 -0.64 -3.64
C PHE A 441 13.13 0.44 -4.50
N ASP A 442 14.46 0.54 -4.48
CA ASP A 442 15.21 1.51 -5.27
C ASP A 442 15.34 1.10 -6.75
N TRP A 443 15.24 -0.20 -7.02
CA TRP A 443 15.29 -0.73 -8.38
C TRP A 443 13.89 -0.81 -9.00
N PRO A 444 13.72 -0.39 -10.27
CA PRO A 444 12.50 -0.68 -11.01
C PRO A 444 12.25 -2.19 -11.10
N GLU A 445 10.99 -2.60 -11.11
CA GLU A 445 10.63 -4.01 -11.27
C GLU A 445 11.19 -4.57 -12.59
N ALA A 446 11.60 -5.84 -12.58
CA ALA A 446 12.11 -6.54 -13.75
C ALA A 446 11.21 -6.40 -14.99
N THR A 447 9.90 -6.38 -14.80
CA THR A 447 8.92 -6.17 -15.87
C THR A 447 8.92 -4.76 -16.44
N THR A 448 9.21 -3.74 -15.62
CA THR A 448 9.39 -2.35 -16.07
C THR A 448 10.64 -2.20 -16.92
N ILE A 449 11.75 -2.78 -16.48
CA ILE A 449 13.00 -2.79 -17.23
C ILE A 449 12.77 -3.48 -18.58
N TYR A 450 12.13 -4.66 -18.58
CA TYR A 450 11.76 -5.33 -19.82
C TYR A 450 10.87 -4.46 -20.74
N GLN A 451 9.90 -3.74 -20.17
CA GLN A 451 9.01 -2.85 -20.94
C GLN A 451 9.72 -1.62 -21.50
N SER A 452 10.68 -1.04 -20.77
CA SER A 452 11.50 0.07 -21.29
C SER A 452 12.37 -0.41 -22.45
N LEU A 453 13.08 -1.53 -22.31
CA LEU A 453 13.87 -2.13 -23.39
C LEU A 453 13.01 -2.42 -24.63
N ARG A 454 11.81 -2.99 -24.43
CA ARG A 454 10.86 -3.23 -25.51
C ARG A 454 10.44 -1.94 -26.22
N LEU A 455 10.17 -0.88 -25.47
CA LEU A 455 9.71 0.37 -26.04
C LEU A 455 10.82 1.04 -26.87
N VAL A 456 12.08 0.96 -26.43
CA VAL A 456 13.23 1.43 -27.22
C VAL A 456 13.30 0.67 -28.55
N GLU A 457 13.27 -0.67 -28.54
CA GLU A 457 13.28 -1.49 -29.76
C GLU A 457 12.08 -1.17 -30.68
N GLN A 458 10.90 -0.93 -30.11
CA GLN A 458 9.74 -0.53 -30.89
C GLN A 458 9.95 0.84 -31.56
N GLN A 459 10.49 1.82 -30.85
CA GLN A 459 10.75 3.14 -31.40
C GLN A 459 11.83 3.10 -32.49
N GLU A 460 12.90 2.34 -32.31
CA GLU A 460 13.92 2.08 -33.34
C GLU A 460 13.30 1.50 -34.61
N MET A 461 12.40 0.51 -34.49
CA MET A 461 11.70 -0.07 -35.64
C MET A 461 10.78 0.93 -36.37
N HIS A 462 10.30 1.96 -35.68
CA HIS A 462 9.52 3.04 -36.30
C HIS A 462 10.39 4.19 -36.82
N GLY A 463 11.72 4.00 -36.90
CA GLY A 463 12.66 4.96 -37.46
C GLY A 463 13.05 6.11 -36.52
N ILE A 464 12.76 6.01 -35.22
CA ILE A 464 13.24 6.99 -34.23
C ILE A 464 14.73 6.73 -33.95
N PRO A 465 15.61 7.74 -33.99
CA PRO A 465 17.03 7.57 -33.65
C PRO A 465 17.23 6.96 -32.26
N PHE A 466 18.25 6.12 -32.09
CA PHE A 466 18.47 5.36 -30.85
C PHE A 466 18.56 6.24 -29.59
N GLY A 467 19.31 7.34 -29.64
CA GLY A 467 19.42 8.28 -28.53
C GLY A 467 18.07 8.93 -28.16
N ASP A 468 17.28 9.33 -29.16
CA ASP A 468 15.94 9.89 -28.94
C ASP A 468 14.98 8.85 -28.37
N ALA A 469 15.07 7.60 -28.83
CA ALA A 469 14.27 6.49 -28.32
C ALA A 469 14.56 6.21 -26.84
N ILE A 470 15.83 6.30 -26.42
CA ILE A 470 16.25 6.21 -25.02
C ILE A 470 15.64 7.36 -24.22
N HIS A 471 15.86 8.63 -24.62
CA HIS A 471 15.36 9.79 -23.87
C HIS A 471 13.83 9.79 -23.73
N ARG A 472 13.10 9.49 -24.82
CA ARG A 472 11.63 9.39 -24.80
C ARG A 472 11.15 8.27 -23.88
N THR A 473 11.82 7.13 -23.91
CA THR A 473 11.48 5.98 -23.05
C THR A 473 11.81 6.25 -21.59
N ALA A 474 12.99 6.79 -21.30
CA ALA A 474 13.45 7.14 -19.97
C ALA A 474 12.51 8.15 -19.30
N SER A 475 12.12 9.21 -20.03
CA SER A 475 11.12 10.16 -19.56
C SER A 475 9.77 9.49 -19.26
N ARG A 476 9.32 8.58 -20.12
CA ARG A 476 8.02 7.88 -19.97
C ARG A 476 7.97 6.94 -18.77
N PHE A 477 9.08 6.28 -18.44
CA PHE A 477 9.17 5.36 -17.30
C PHE A 477 9.77 6.01 -16.04
N VAL A 478 10.17 7.28 -16.11
CA VAL A 478 10.88 8.02 -15.04
C VAL A 478 12.16 7.27 -14.64
N LEU A 479 12.99 6.99 -15.64
CA LEU A 479 14.29 6.35 -15.49
C LEU A 479 15.39 7.35 -15.86
N ASP A 480 16.58 7.12 -15.33
CA ASP A 480 17.77 7.82 -15.80
C ASP A 480 18.13 7.35 -17.24
N PRO A 481 18.31 8.26 -18.21
CA PRO A 481 18.66 7.89 -19.58
C PRO A 481 20.00 7.15 -19.68
N GLY A 482 20.99 7.51 -18.87
CA GLY A 482 22.30 6.85 -18.83
C GLY A 482 22.20 5.42 -18.33
N GLN A 483 21.45 5.20 -17.24
CA GLN A 483 21.17 3.88 -16.70
C GLN A 483 20.42 2.99 -17.72
N LEU A 484 19.41 3.54 -18.41
CA LEU A 484 18.71 2.80 -19.46
C LEU A 484 19.64 2.43 -20.63
N SER A 485 20.57 3.31 -20.99
CA SER A 485 21.60 3.02 -21.99
C SER A 485 22.49 1.85 -21.58
N LEU A 486 22.97 1.83 -20.33
CA LEU A 486 23.78 0.73 -19.80
C LEU A 486 23.01 -0.60 -19.81
N TRP A 487 21.73 -0.59 -19.44
CA TRP A 487 20.89 -1.79 -19.50
C TRP A 487 20.71 -2.34 -20.93
N LEU A 488 20.61 -1.46 -21.93
CA LEU A 488 20.54 -1.87 -23.33
C LEU A 488 21.84 -2.55 -23.76
N GLU A 489 22.99 -1.99 -23.40
CA GLU A 489 24.32 -2.54 -23.69
C GLU A 489 24.53 -3.90 -23.01
N HIS A 490 24.29 -3.99 -21.70
CA HIS A 490 24.43 -5.24 -20.95
C HIS A 490 23.47 -6.33 -21.46
N GLY A 491 22.25 -5.94 -21.79
CA GLY A 491 21.24 -6.85 -22.34
C GLY A 491 21.64 -7.41 -23.71
N GLU A 492 22.22 -6.56 -24.57
CA GLU A 492 22.79 -6.97 -25.85
C GLU A 492 23.95 -7.96 -25.67
N ALA A 493 24.92 -7.64 -24.80
CA ALA A 493 26.05 -8.52 -24.51
C ALA A 493 25.60 -9.90 -24.00
N LEU A 494 24.66 -9.93 -23.05
CA LEU A 494 24.07 -11.18 -22.54
C LEU A 494 23.41 -11.98 -23.67
N MET A 495 22.57 -11.33 -24.48
CA MET A 495 21.81 -12.00 -25.55
C MET A 495 22.66 -12.46 -26.73
N GLN A 496 23.89 -11.97 -26.91
CA GLN A 496 24.83 -12.42 -27.95
C GLN A 496 25.69 -13.63 -27.53
N ARG A 497 25.72 -14.01 -26.24
CA ARG A 497 26.56 -15.12 -25.76
C ARG A 497 26.14 -16.46 -26.37
N LYS A 498 27.15 -17.25 -26.75
CA LYS A 498 26.98 -18.59 -27.32
C LYS A 498 27.45 -19.66 -26.35
N THR A 499 26.80 -20.82 -26.38
CA THR A 499 27.31 -22.04 -25.71
C THR A 499 28.55 -22.55 -26.44
N ARG A 500 29.31 -23.46 -25.80
CA ARG A 500 30.43 -24.19 -26.42
C ARG A 500 30.08 -24.86 -27.76
N ARG A 501 28.81 -25.15 -28.01
CA ARG A 501 28.30 -25.74 -29.27
C ARG A 501 27.86 -24.68 -30.29
N THR A 502 28.37 -23.44 -30.18
CA THR A 502 28.17 -22.25 -31.05
C THR A 502 26.75 -21.70 -31.14
N ASN A 503 25.95 -22.00 -30.14
CA ASN A 503 24.51 -21.97 -30.24
C ASN A 503 24.07 -20.83 -29.27
N GLN A 504 23.06 -19.98 -29.54
CA GLN A 504 22.66 -18.86 -28.63
C GLN A 504 22.29 -19.30 -27.20
N LEU A 505 22.88 -18.72 -26.15
CA LEU A 505 22.67 -19.17 -24.76
C LEU A 505 21.26 -18.86 -24.24
N PHE A 506 20.78 -17.63 -24.47
CA PHE A 506 19.50 -17.11 -23.97
C PHE A 506 18.40 -16.98 -25.03
N SER A 507 18.77 -16.83 -26.30
CA SER A 507 17.83 -16.56 -27.39
C SER A 507 17.41 -17.83 -28.16
N ARG A 508 16.17 -17.85 -28.63
CA ARG A 508 15.72 -18.72 -29.73
C ARG A 508 15.49 -17.84 -30.97
N GLU A 509 16.47 -17.76 -31.86
CA GLU A 509 16.41 -16.93 -33.08
C GLU A 509 15.11 -17.15 -33.88
N ASP A 510 14.59 -18.39 -33.93
CA ASP A 510 13.31 -18.75 -34.58
C ASP A 510 12.08 -18.04 -33.98
N ASN A 511 12.10 -17.68 -32.69
CA ASN A 511 10.99 -17.02 -32.01
C ASN A 511 11.00 -15.49 -32.18
N ARG A 512 12.12 -14.88 -32.59
CA ARG A 512 12.20 -13.41 -32.82
C ARG A 512 11.27 -12.98 -33.94
N ASN A 513 11.08 -13.84 -34.95
CA ASN A 513 10.30 -13.56 -36.14
C ASN A 513 8.82 -14.00 -36.06
N ASP A 514 8.41 -14.73 -35.01
CA ASP A 514 7.01 -15.21 -34.88
C ASP A 514 6.06 -14.19 -34.23
N ARG A 515 6.43 -12.90 -34.30
CA ARG A 515 5.63 -11.75 -33.86
C ARG A 515 4.24 -11.73 -34.51
N SER A 516 4.10 -12.25 -35.73
CA SER A 516 2.87 -12.18 -36.52
C SER A 516 1.82 -13.23 -36.13
N ARG A 517 2.21 -14.43 -35.68
CA ARG A 517 1.25 -15.52 -35.38
C ARG A 517 0.60 -15.42 -34.00
N HIS A 518 1.28 -14.81 -33.02
CA HIS A 518 0.85 -14.86 -31.61
C HIS A 518 0.12 -13.61 -31.10
N VAL A 519 0.06 -12.53 -31.90
CA VAL A 519 -0.75 -11.31 -31.65
C VAL A 519 -2.25 -11.63 -31.56
N ALA A 520 -2.70 -12.78 -32.06
CA ALA A 520 -4.08 -13.26 -31.94
C ALA A 520 -4.45 -13.84 -30.56
N SER A 521 -3.52 -13.95 -29.60
CA SER A 521 -3.81 -14.54 -28.29
C SER A 521 -4.36 -13.53 -27.27
N GLN A 522 -5.41 -13.90 -26.54
CA GLN A 522 -6.05 -13.06 -25.50
C GLN A 522 -5.20 -12.84 -24.22
N ARG A 523 -3.96 -13.33 -24.18
CA ARG A 523 -3.04 -13.24 -23.02
C ARG A 523 -2.00 -12.13 -23.23
N ILE A 524 -1.45 -11.60 -22.14
CA ILE A 524 -0.38 -10.59 -22.17
C ILE A 524 0.82 -11.19 -22.90
N TYR A 525 0.99 -10.84 -24.19
CA TYR A 525 2.09 -11.32 -25.02
C TYR A 525 3.33 -10.43 -24.78
N MET A 526 4.34 -11.00 -24.13
CA MET A 526 5.66 -10.41 -23.93
C MET A 526 6.69 -11.27 -24.69
N PRO A 527 7.07 -10.89 -25.92
CA PRO A 527 7.98 -11.68 -26.75
C PRO A 527 9.43 -11.64 -26.24
N GLU A 528 10.28 -12.48 -26.81
CA GLU A 528 11.73 -12.30 -26.68
C GLU A 528 12.15 -11.03 -27.42
N LEU A 529 13.08 -10.26 -26.85
CA LEU A 529 13.63 -9.04 -27.42
C LEU A 529 15.04 -9.31 -27.99
N GLN A 530 15.61 -8.35 -28.73
CA GLN A 530 17.02 -8.47 -29.14
C GLN A 530 17.94 -8.40 -27.92
N ARG A 531 17.57 -7.57 -26.93
CA ARG A 531 18.39 -7.24 -25.75
C ARG A 531 17.89 -7.86 -24.44
N CYS A 532 16.83 -8.67 -24.46
CA CYS A 532 16.30 -9.31 -23.25
C CYS A 532 15.54 -10.60 -23.55
N MET A 533 15.68 -11.60 -22.67
CA MET A 533 14.89 -12.83 -22.75
C MET A 533 13.40 -12.57 -22.44
N ALA A 534 12.52 -13.45 -22.93
CA ALA A 534 11.08 -13.33 -22.68
C ALA A 534 10.73 -13.61 -21.20
N PRO A 535 9.89 -12.79 -20.55
CA PRO A 535 9.43 -13.03 -19.19
C PRO A 535 8.45 -14.22 -19.11
N PRO A 536 8.29 -14.85 -17.92
CA PRO A 536 7.33 -15.93 -17.74
C PRO A 536 5.88 -15.52 -18.06
N ILE A 537 5.18 -16.36 -18.84
CA ILE A 537 3.81 -16.08 -19.31
C ILE A 537 2.77 -16.22 -18.17
N LYS A 538 3.03 -17.11 -17.21
CA LYS A 538 2.08 -17.43 -16.13
C LYS A 538 2.09 -16.32 -15.06
N PRO A 539 0.96 -15.65 -14.76
CA PRO A 539 0.94 -14.55 -13.79
C PRO A 539 1.49 -14.89 -12.39
N PRO A 540 1.22 -16.09 -11.81
CA PRO A 540 1.84 -16.45 -10.52
C PRO A 540 3.36 -16.56 -10.59
N VAL A 541 3.90 -17.06 -11.71
CA VAL A 541 5.36 -17.20 -11.92
C VAL A 541 6.02 -15.85 -12.13
N LEU A 542 5.37 -14.96 -12.88
CA LEU A 542 5.84 -13.60 -13.07
C LEU A 542 5.88 -12.82 -11.75
N ARG A 543 4.90 -13.04 -10.86
CA ARG A 543 4.89 -12.47 -9.51
C ARG A 543 6.09 -12.94 -8.68
N GLU A 544 6.34 -14.25 -8.64
CA GLU A 544 7.51 -14.80 -7.95
C GLU A 544 8.82 -14.24 -8.53
N THR A 545 8.86 -14.01 -9.84
CA THR A 545 10.04 -13.44 -10.50
C THR A 545 10.37 -12.04 -9.98
N GLY A 546 9.37 -11.15 -9.88
CA GLY A 546 9.59 -9.80 -9.34
C GLY A 546 10.15 -9.85 -7.92
N GLN A 547 9.63 -10.75 -7.08
CA GLN A 547 10.17 -10.95 -5.72
C GLN A 547 11.60 -11.51 -5.73
N PHE A 548 11.90 -12.46 -6.61
CA PHE A 548 13.22 -13.06 -6.71
C PHE A 548 14.26 -12.06 -7.19
N PHE A 549 13.93 -11.28 -8.21
CA PHE A 549 14.81 -10.22 -8.74
C PHE A 549 15.28 -9.28 -7.63
N HIS A 550 14.33 -8.77 -6.84
CA HIS A 550 14.63 -7.88 -5.73
C HIS A 550 15.44 -8.52 -4.61
N ARG A 551 15.11 -9.76 -4.23
CA ARG A 551 15.90 -10.49 -3.22
C ARG A 551 17.33 -10.78 -3.69
N LEU A 552 17.56 -10.94 -4.99
CA LEU A 552 18.90 -11.12 -5.55
C LEU A 552 19.70 -9.81 -5.52
N LEU A 553 19.05 -8.67 -5.76
CA LEU A 553 19.69 -7.35 -5.64
C LEU A 553 20.04 -7.03 -4.19
N ASP A 554 19.12 -7.25 -3.25
CA ASP A 554 19.39 -7.11 -1.80
C ASP A 554 20.55 -8.01 -1.38
N TRP A 555 20.57 -9.25 -1.90
CA TRP A 555 21.63 -10.19 -1.58
C TRP A 555 22.98 -9.74 -2.15
N HIS A 556 23.04 -9.27 -3.40
CA HIS A 556 24.25 -8.72 -4.01
C HIS A 556 24.80 -7.53 -3.23
N GLN A 557 23.94 -6.61 -2.78
CA GLN A 557 24.37 -5.50 -1.93
C GLN A 557 24.98 -5.96 -0.60
N SER A 558 24.44 -7.02 0.00
CA SER A 558 24.93 -7.54 1.28
C SER A 558 26.18 -8.45 1.16
N GLN A 559 26.31 -9.20 0.05
CA GLN A 559 27.34 -10.22 -0.17
C GLN A 559 27.73 -10.28 -1.66
N PRO A 560 28.45 -9.27 -2.18
CA PRO A 560 28.69 -9.12 -3.62
C PRO A 560 29.47 -10.29 -4.22
N ASP A 561 30.58 -10.70 -3.60
CA ASP A 561 31.47 -11.74 -4.14
C ASP A 561 30.73 -13.08 -4.34
N ILE A 562 30.00 -13.52 -3.32
CA ILE A 562 29.25 -14.80 -3.35
C ILE A 562 28.09 -14.70 -4.34
N ALA A 563 27.42 -13.53 -4.39
CA ALA A 563 26.32 -13.30 -5.31
C ALA A 563 26.78 -13.36 -6.76
N GLU A 564 27.87 -12.66 -7.10
CA GLU A 564 28.43 -12.65 -8.45
C GLU A 564 28.90 -14.04 -8.87
N GLU A 565 29.68 -14.75 -8.02
CA GLU A 565 30.12 -16.12 -8.33
C GLU A 565 28.92 -17.04 -8.64
N SER A 566 27.86 -16.93 -7.84
CA SER A 566 26.67 -17.77 -7.99
C SER A 566 25.84 -17.41 -9.23
N LEU A 567 25.67 -16.11 -9.51
CA LEU A 567 25.00 -15.60 -10.71
C LEU A 567 25.76 -16.03 -11.98
N MET A 568 27.08 -15.85 -11.99
CA MET A 568 27.97 -16.25 -13.09
C MET A 568 27.98 -17.78 -13.30
N THR A 569 27.98 -18.55 -12.21
CA THR A 569 27.90 -20.02 -12.29
C THR A 569 26.57 -20.45 -12.91
N LEU A 570 25.46 -19.86 -12.49
CA LEU A 570 24.14 -20.15 -13.06
C LEU A 570 24.08 -19.74 -14.54
N ARG A 571 24.60 -18.55 -14.88
CA ARG A 571 24.73 -18.03 -16.26
C ARG A 571 25.38 -19.06 -17.18
N ASN A 572 26.53 -19.59 -16.78
CA ASN A 572 27.32 -20.50 -17.60
C ASN A 572 26.65 -21.87 -17.83
N HIS A 573 25.66 -22.23 -17.01
CA HIS A 573 24.96 -23.53 -17.05
C HIS A 573 23.48 -23.45 -17.43
N MET A 574 22.94 -22.26 -17.66
CA MET A 574 21.58 -22.11 -18.19
C MET A 574 21.48 -22.66 -19.61
N GLN A 575 20.56 -23.60 -19.84
CA GLN A 575 20.28 -24.19 -21.15
C GLN A 575 18.85 -23.89 -21.64
N ARG A 576 18.70 -23.85 -22.96
CA ARG A 576 17.59 -23.27 -23.76
C ARG A 576 16.22 -23.97 -23.71
N SER A 577 16.15 -25.21 -23.24
CA SER A 577 15.03 -26.09 -23.61
C SER A 577 14.57 -27.07 -22.54
N THR A 578 15.21 -27.10 -21.38
CA THR A 578 14.87 -28.00 -20.29
C THR A 578 14.54 -27.18 -19.05
N GLY A 579 13.51 -27.56 -18.29
CA GLY A 579 13.27 -27.01 -16.94
C GLY A 579 14.35 -27.43 -15.92
N GLN A 580 15.39 -28.13 -16.37
CA GLN A 580 16.46 -28.69 -15.57
C GLN A 580 17.76 -27.92 -15.85
N ILE A 581 18.56 -27.69 -14.81
CA ILE A 581 19.88 -27.08 -14.91
C ILE A 581 20.89 -28.17 -14.62
N GLU A 582 21.67 -28.52 -15.64
CA GLU A 582 22.75 -29.50 -15.52
C GLU A 582 23.98 -28.80 -14.97
N LEU A 583 24.40 -29.18 -13.75
CA LEU A 583 25.58 -28.63 -13.09
C LEU A 583 26.68 -29.71 -13.08
N PRO A 584 27.91 -29.39 -13.51
CA PRO A 584 28.92 -30.40 -13.80
C PRO A 584 29.50 -31.04 -12.54
N ASN A 585 29.59 -30.31 -11.43
CA ASN A 585 30.28 -30.75 -10.22
C ASN A 585 29.60 -30.21 -8.95
N ALA A 586 30.07 -30.68 -7.79
CA ALA A 586 29.54 -30.27 -6.49
C ALA A 586 29.72 -28.77 -6.22
N ASP A 587 30.82 -28.18 -6.67
CA ASP A 587 31.09 -26.75 -6.51
C ASP A 587 30.03 -25.91 -7.22
N ALA A 588 29.75 -26.20 -8.49
CA ALA A 588 28.71 -25.51 -9.24
C ALA A 588 27.31 -25.71 -8.63
N ILE A 589 27.05 -26.89 -8.05
CA ILE A 589 25.82 -27.15 -7.29
C ILE A 589 25.76 -26.26 -6.04
N ASN A 590 26.85 -26.12 -5.30
CA ASN A 590 26.88 -25.32 -4.09
C ASN A 590 26.75 -23.82 -4.39
N SER A 591 27.43 -23.28 -5.41
CA SER A 591 27.28 -21.87 -5.80
C SER A 591 25.83 -21.57 -6.22
N VAL A 592 25.20 -22.41 -7.06
CA VAL A 592 23.79 -22.22 -7.41
C VAL A 592 22.85 -22.41 -6.20
N ARG A 593 23.20 -23.26 -5.22
CA ARG A 593 22.41 -23.41 -3.99
C ARG A 593 22.48 -22.18 -3.10
N GLU A 594 23.62 -21.49 -3.03
CA GLU A 594 23.71 -20.23 -2.29
C GLU A 594 22.80 -19.17 -2.88
N LEU A 595 22.69 -19.08 -4.21
CA LEU A 595 21.69 -18.23 -4.88
C LEU A 595 20.24 -18.56 -4.49
N LEU A 596 19.92 -19.84 -4.23
CA LEU A 596 18.58 -20.27 -3.81
C LEU A 596 18.26 -19.95 -2.33
N ARG A 597 19.25 -19.52 -1.54
CA ARG A 597 19.09 -19.13 -0.13
C ARG A 597 18.31 -17.82 0.05
N PRO A 598 18.71 -16.67 -0.53
CA PRO A 598 17.92 -15.45 -0.45
C PRO A 598 16.53 -15.62 -1.06
N LEU A 599 16.38 -16.49 -2.06
CA LEU A 599 15.09 -16.79 -2.69
C LEU A 599 14.13 -17.61 -1.82
N ARG A 600 14.56 -18.08 -0.63
CA ARG A 600 13.82 -18.98 0.26
C ARG A 600 13.52 -20.36 -0.36
N CYS A 601 14.26 -20.74 -1.40
CA CYS A 601 14.14 -22.04 -2.06
C CYS A 601 15.09 -23.10 -1.51
N PHE A 602 16.11 -22.71 -0.72
CA PHE A 602 17.16 -23.60 -0.19
C PHE A 602 16.64 -24.88 0.50
N LYS A 603 15.56 -24.77 1.30
CA LYS A 603 14.96 -25.93 2.00
C LYS A 603 14.19 -26.88 1.07
N HIS A 604 13.83 -26.43 -0.12
CA HIS A 604 13.11 -27.21 -1.12
C HIS A 604 14.03 -27.88 -2.14
N VAL A 605 15.35 -27.61 -2.05
CA VAL A 605 16.35 -28.20 -2.92
C VAL A 605 16.45 -29.70 -2.70
N TYR A 606 16.47 -30.46 -3.79
CA TYR A 606 16.80 -31.87 -3.83
C TYR A 606 17.66 -32.18 -5.07
N LEU A 607 18.40 -33.28 -5.01
CA LEU A 607 19.31 -33.70 -6.06
C LEU A 607 18.76 -34.94 -6.73
N VAL A 608 18.68 -34.92 -8.06
CA VAL A 608 18.40 -36.11 -8.84
C VAL A 608 19.69 -36.55 -9.52
N VAL A 609 20.18 -37.73 -9.16
CA VAL A 609 21.44 -38.27 -9.67
C VAL A 609 21.14 -39.39 -10.65
N GLU A 610 21.50 -39.18 -11.91
CA GLU A 610 21.48 -40.22 -12.93
C GLU A 610 22.71 -41.11 -12.74
N ALA A 611 22.47 -42.39 -12.47
CA ALA A 611 23.52 -43.37 -12.16
C ALA A 611 23.40 -44.62 -13.05
N GLU A 612 24.49 -45.36 -13.20
CA GLU A 612 24.47 -46.67 -13.86
C GLU A 612 23.63 -47.66 -13.04
N VAL A 613 22.92 -48.59 -13.68
CA VAL A 613 22.00 -49.54 -13.03
C VAL A 613 22.70 -50.38 -11.94
N ALA A 614 23.98 -50.71 -12.14
CA ALA A 614 24.79 -51.49 -11.20
C ALA A 614 25.44 -50.65 -10.08
N ALA A 615 25.22 -49.33 -10.05
CA ALA A 615 25.90 -48.44 -9.12
C ALA A 615 25.36 -48.59 -7.68
N LYS A 616 26.26 -48.59 -6.69
CA LYS A 616 25.90 -48.72 -5.27
C LYS A 616 25.23 -47.43 -4.77
N GLU A 617 23.90 -47.45 -4.63
CA GLU A 617 23.09 -46.31 -4.17
C GLU A 617 23.64 -45.63 -2.92
N LYS A 618 23.98 -46.41 -1.89
CA LYS A 618 24.50 -45.90 -0.61
C LYS A 618 25.80 -45.11 -0.77
N SER A 619 26.65 -45.51 -1.71
CA SER A 619 27.94 -44.84 -1.98
C SER A 619 27.71 -43.49 -2.67
N ILE A 620 26.84 -43.46 -3.69
CA ILE A 620 26.50 -42.25 -4.43
C ILE A 620 25.80 -41.23 -3.54
N LYS A 621 24.80 -41.65 -2.75
CA LYS A 621 24.12 -40.76 -1.80
C LYS A 621 25.10 -40.18 -0.78
N ARG A 622 26.02 -40.99 -0.26
CA ARG A 622 27.03 -40.53 0.70
C ARG A 622 27.97 -39.49 0.09
N TYR A 623 28.48 -39.74 -1.12
CA TYR A 623 29.35 -38.79 -1.83
C TYR A 623 28.66 -37.44 -2.02
N TRP A 624 27.48 -37.43 -2.66
CA TRP A 624 26.77 -36.18 -2.94
C TRP A 624 26.26 -35.50 -1.68
N SER A 625 25.88 -36.25 -0.65
CA SER A 625 25.48 -35.68 0.63
C SER A 625 26.64 -34.97 1.32
N ASN A 626 27.84 -35.55 1.31
CA ASN A 626 29.04 -34.91 1.87
C ASN A 626 29.52 -33.73 1.02
N ALA A 627 29.41 -33.82 -0.31
CA ALA A 627 29.90 -32.79 -1.21
C ALA A 627 28.98 -31.56 -1.31
N THR A 628 27.69 -31.71 -0.96
CA THR A 628 26.68 -30.65 -1.13
C THR A 628 25.88 -30.33 0.13
N ASP A 629 26.11 -31.01 1.26
CA ASP A 629 25.28 -30.91 2.47
C ASP A 629 23.77 -31.15 2.24
N ILE A 630 23.40 -31.79 1.12
CA ILE A 630 22.03 -32.23 0.89
C ILE A 630 21.83 -33.56 1.64
N PRO A 631 20.83 -33.68 2.52
CA PRO A 631 20.62 -34.90 3.28
C PRO A 631 20.18 -36.05 2.35
N HIS A 632 20.53 -37.28 2.73
CA HIS A 632 20.32 -38.48 1.92
C HIS A 632 18.86 -38.69 1.46
N ASN A 633 17.88 -38.25 2.26
CA ASN A 633 16.45 -38.33 1.93
C ASN A 633 16.00 -37.35 0.83
N ARG A 634 16.87 -36.43 0.42
CA ARG A 634 16.66 -35.47 -0.69
C ARG A 634 17.60 -35.73 -1.86
N ILE A 635 18.19 -36.92 -1.93
CA ILE A 635 18.97 -37.38 -3.06
C ILE A 635 18.23 -38.57 -3.67
N GLU A 636 17.69 -38.39 -4.86
CA GLU A 636 16.99 -39.39 -5.64
C GLU A 636 17.93 -39.96 -6.70
N LEU A 637 18.00 -41.28 -6.83
CA LEU A 637 18.77 -41.92 -7.91
C LEU A 637 17.82 -42.39 -8.99
N ILE A 638 18.19 -42.12 -10.23
CA ILE A 638 17.46 -42.60 -11.42
C ILE A 638 18.44 -43.38 -12.30
N PRO A 639 18.06 -44.58 -12.79
CA PRO A 639 18.88 -45.32 -13.72
C PRO A 639 19.05 -44.53 -15.03
N THR A 640 20.28 -44.48 -15.56
CA THR A 640 20.61 -43.69 -16.74
C THR A 640 19.92 -44.23 -18.00
N PRO A 641 19.15 -43.43 -18.76
CA PRO A 641 18.45 -43.88 -19.97
C PRO A 641 19.31 -43.88 -21.24
N SER A 642 20.61 -43.60 -21.14
CA SER A 642 21.53 -43.47 -22.29
C SER A 642 21.84 -44.84 -22.92
N PRO A 643 21.79 -44.98 -24.26
CA PRO A 643 22.19 -46.21 -24.97
C PRO A 643 23.63 -46.64 -24.70
N SER A 644 24.48 -45.70 -24.24
CA SER A 644 25.90 -45.95 -23.94
C SER A 644 26.16 -46.41 -22.49
N GLY A 645 25.17 -46.36 -21.60
CA GLY A 645 25.29 -46.72 -20.17
C GLY A 645 26.23 -45.86 -19.33
N ARG A 646 26.98 -44.93 -19.92
CA ARG A 646 28.02 -44.15 -19.24
C ARG A 646 27.47 -42.83 -18.66
N THR A 647 27.75 -42.60 -17.38
CA THR A 647 27.62 -41.30 -16.72
C THR A 647 28.93 -40.52 -16.88
N ARG A 648 28.92 -39.17 -16.85
CA ARG A 648 30.15 -38.37 -17.01
C ARG A 648 31.05 -38.45 -15.78
N HIS A 649 30.48 -38.80 -14.63
CA HIS A 649 31.16 -38.89 -13.34
C HIS A 649 31.01 -40.26 -12.72
N TRP A 650 32.05 -40.71 -12.02
CA TRP A 650 32.06 -41.98 -11.26
C TRP A 650 30.92 -42.10 -10.23
N HIS A 651 30.36 -40.95 -9.82
CA HIS A 651 29.25 -40.85 -8.87
C HIS A 651 27.92 -40.42 -9.52
N GLY A 652 27.79 -40.51 -10.84
CA GLY A 652 26.58 -40.14 -11.60
C GLY A 652 26.48 -38.65 -11.94
N ASN A 653 25.57 -38.31 -12.85
CA ASN A 653 25.30 -36.92 -13.24
C ASN A 653 24.22 -36.33 -12.32
N ALA A 654 24.53 -35.24 -11.63
CA ALA A 654 23.64 -34.65 -10.65
C ALA A 654 22.87 -33.45 -11.21
N ASN A 655 21.54 -33.46 -11.03
CA ASN A 655 20.62 -32.42 -11.46
C ASN A 655 19.96 -31.77 -10.24
N LEU A 656 20.10 -30.45 -10.13
CA LEU A 656 19.53 -29.68 -9.03
C LEU A 656 18.05 -29.35 -9.28
N LYS A 657 17.17 -29.61 -8.31
CA LYS A 657 15.73 -29.34 -8.43
C LYS A 657 15.17 -28.61 -7.21
N ILE A 658 14.16 -27.76 -7.47
CA ILE A 658 13.46 -26.94 -6.45
C ILE A 658 11.94 -27.13 -6.43
N THR A 659 11.38 -27.95 -7.33
CA THR A 659 9.93 -28.27 -7.37
C THR A 659 9.75 -29.78 -7.27
N ARG A 660 8.96 -30.28 -6.30
CA ARG A 660 8.66 -31.73 -6.19
C ARG A 660 7.73 -32.16 -7.33
N GLY A 661 8.08 -33.23 -8.04
CA GLY A 661 7.31 -33.77 -9.18
C GLY A 661 8.09 -34.87 -9.90
N HIS A 662 7.45 -35.54 -10.87
CA HIS A 662 8.10 -36.60 -11.65
C HIS A 662 9.31 -36.05 -12.43
N TYR A 663 10.39 -36.84 -12.56
CA TYR A 663 11.63 -36.36 -13.18
C TYR A 663 11.43 -35.78 -14.58
N GLN A 664 10.51 -36.36 -15.33
CA GLN A 664 10.14 -36.01 -16.71
C GLN A 664 9.19 -34.82 -16.83
N ASP A 665 8.70 -34.24 -15.72
CA ASP A 665 7.82 -33.09 -15.79
C ASP A 665 8.56 -31.88 -16.37
N ARG A 666 8.09 -31.42 -17.52
CA ARG A 666 8.64 -30.26 -18.24
C ARG A 666 8.28 -28.95 -17.54
N HIS A 667 7.29 -28.94 -16.65
CA HIS A 667 6.83 -27.73 -15.98
C HIS A 667 7.54 -27.55 -14.63
N GLN A 668 8.55 -26.67 -14.61
CA GLN A 668 9.22 -26.24 -13.37
C GLN A 668 9.02 -24.73 -13.18
N PRO A 669 7.83 -24.30 -12.73
CA PRO A 669 7.46 -22.88 -12.67
C PRO A 669 8.41 -22.04 -11.83
N LEU A 670 8.99 -22.61 -10.76
CA LEU A 670 9.99 -21.91 -9.95
C LEU A 670 11.29 -21.64 -10.71
N TRP A 671 11.76 -22.57 -11.54
CA TRP A 671 12.97 -22.34 -12.35
C TRP A 671 12.75 -21.32 -13.46
N GLU A 672 11.54 -21.25 -14.03
CA GLU A 672 11.19 -20.16 -14.96
C GLU A 672 11.37 -18.80 -14.27
N ALA A 673 10.89 -18.65 -13.02
CA ALA A 673 11.06 -17.43 -12.25
C ALA A 673 12.53 -17.15 -11.88
N VAL A 674 13.27 -18.17 -11.40
CA VAL A 674 14.70 -18.02 -11.04
C VAL A 674 15.52 -17.60 -12.25
N ARG A 675 15.31 -18.21 -13.42
CA ARG A 675 16.06 -17.88 -14.65
C ARG A 675 15.84 -16.44 -15.09
N PHE A 676 14.58 -16.01 -15.19
CA PHE A 676 14.29 -14.65 -15.61
C PHE A 676 14.78 -13.63 -14.56
N ALA A 677 14.57 -13.89 -13.26
CA ALA A 677 15.11 -13.04 -12.19
C ALA A 677 16.64 -12.90 -12.26
N THR A 678 17.35 -14.02 -12.43
CA THR A 678 18.83 -14.03 -12.53
C THR A 678 19.28 -13.26 -13.77
N PHE A 679 18.65 -13.49 -14.93
CA PHE A 679 18.96 -12.75 -16.15
C PHE A 679 18.81 -11.25 -15.96
N MET A 680 17.68 -10.82 -15.39
CA MET A 680 17.42 -9.41 -15.13
C MET A 680 18.41 -8.82 -14.12
N THR A 681 18.79 -9.59 -13.10
CA THR A 681 19.79 -9.18 -12.10
C THR A 681 21.15 -8.96 -12.77
N MET A 682 21.60 -9.90 -13.62
CA MET A 682 22.85 -9.74 -14.36
C MET A 682 22.81 -8.56 -15.32
N LEU A 683 21.67 -8.32 -15.97
CA LEU A 683 21.48 -7.20 -16.89
C LEU A 683 21.63 -5.86 -16.17
N VAL A 684 21.01 -5.68 -15.00
CA VAL A 684 21.10 -4.41 -14.26
C VAL A 684 22.44 -4.20 -13.57
N LEU A 685 23.12 -5.28 -13.17
CA LEU A 685 24.43 -5.23 -12.52
C LEU A 685 25.61 -5.22 -13.50
N GLY A 686 25.40 -5.46 -14.80
CA GLY A 686 26.47 -5.51 -15.79
C GLY A 686 27.33 -6.78 -15.76
N LEU A 687 26.78 -7.90 -15.28
CA LEU A 687 27.48 -9.19 -15.16
C LEU A 687 27.50 -9.97 -16.48
N GLY A 688 27.58 -9.26 -17.62
CA GLY A 688 27.50 -9.80 -18.98
C GLY A 688 28.85 -10.28 -19.53
N ASP A 689 29.93 -9.56 -19.22
CA ASP A 689 31.25 -9.75 -19.81
C ASP A 689 32.29 -10.25 -18.81
N ASP A 690 33.19 -11.11 -19.27
CA ASP A 690 34.31 -11.62 -18.46
C ASP A 690 35.54 -10.67 -18.52
N GLU A 691 35.47 -9.56 -19.27
CA GLU A 691 36.61 -8.65 -19.54
C GLU A 691 36.64 -7.33 -18.75
N GLN A 692 35.59 -6.98 -17.97
CA GLN A 692 35.53 -5.68 -17.26
C GLN A 692 35.94 -5.71 -15.77
N GLN A 693 36.52 -6.81 -15.25
CA GLN A 693 37.04 -6.86 -13.88
C GLN A 693 38.31 -6.00 -13.63
N SER A 694 38.75 -5.16 -14.58
CA SER A 694 39.93 -4.30 -14.39
C SER A 694 39.65 -2.81 -14.19
N VAL A 695 38.40 -2.32 -14.27
CA VAL A 695 38.13 -0.87 -14.26
C VAL A 695 37.25 -0.38 -13.09
N THR A 696 36.58 -1.26 -12.36
CA THR A 696 35.70 -0.86 -11.23
C THR A 696 36.39 -0.64 -9.90
N SER A 697 37.71 -0.86 -9.78
CA SER A 697 38.48 -0.57 -8.56
C SER A 697 38.90 0.90 -8.39
N SER A 698 38.65 1.77 -9.38
CA SER A 698 39.10 3.17 -9.37
C SER A 698 38.01 4.23 -9.08
N LEU A 699 36.77 3.85 -8.78
CA LEU A 699 35.68 4.81 -8.53
C LEU A 699 35.15 4.86 -7.08
N THR A 700 35.78 4.18 -6.13
CA THR A 700 35.36 4.19 -4.70
C THR A 700 36.38 4.76 -3.72
N ASN A 701 37.49 5.35 -4.17
CA ASN A 701 38.43 6.06 -3.30
C ASN A 701 38.74 7.47 -3.84
N GLY A 702 37.86 8.42 -3.53
CA GLY A 702 38.06 9.85 -3.80
C GLY A 702 37.32 10.68 -2.77
N GLY A 703 37.89 10.82 -1.57
CA GLY A 703 37.27 11.58 -0.49
C GLY A 703 38.03 11.51 0.83
N LYS A 704 39.33 11.82 0.83
CA LYS A 704 40.04 12.25 2.04
C LYS A 704 40.84 13.50 1.73
N GLU A 705 40.35 14.60 2.28
CA GLU A 705 41.03 15.88 2.39
C GLU A 705 42.42 15.69 3.00
N THR A 706 43.45 16.10 2.27
CA THR A 706 44.78 16.34 2.83
C THR A 706 45.01 17.84 2.93
N VAL A 707 45.06 18.28 4.18
CA VAL A 707 45.50 19.58 4.67
C VAL A 707 46.81 19.98 4.01
N GLY A 708 46.81 21.15 3.35
CA GLY A 708 47.99 21.74 2.73
C GLY A 708 49.02 22.15 3.78
N ASN A 709 50.24 21.67 3.63
CA ASN A 709 51.41 22.20 4.32
C ASN A 709 52.31 22.84 3.26
N GLN A 710 52.45 24.16 3.33
CA GLN A 710 53.36 24.95 2.51
C GLN A 710 54.80 24.61 2.90
N SER A 711 55.63 24.28 1.91
CA SER A 711 57.09 24.35 2.01
C SER A 711 57.65 24.99 0.75
N ALA A 712 58.39 26.07 0.97
CA ALA A 712 59.00 26.93 -0.01
C ALA A 712 60.04 26.23 -0.89
N LEU A 713 60.13 26.67 -2.15
CA LEU A 713 61.29 26.52 -3.02
C LEU A 713 61.94 27.90 -3.19
N PRO A 714 63.28 28.01 -3.11
CA PRO A 714 64.00 29.22 -3.50
C PRO A 714 64.65 29.09 -4.89
N SER A 715 65.02 30.25 -5.43
CA SER A 715 66.01 30.53 -6.49
C SER A 715 65.61 30.19 -7.93
N ASP A 716 65.97 30.95 -8.96
CA ASP A 716 66.45 32.33 -9.13
C ASP A 716 66.45 32.57 -10.64
N ASP A 717 66.50 33.85 -11.00
CA ASP A 717 67.04 34.43 -12.24
C ASP A 717 66.21 34.52 -13.54
N ALA A 718 66.29 35.76 -14.05
CA ALA A 718 65.94 36.38 -15.34
C ALA A 718 64.52 36.92 -15.54
#